data_AF-A0A8T9S922-F1
#
_entry.id   AF-A0A8T9S922-F1
#
_cell.length_a   1.000
_cell.length_b   1.000
_cell.length_c   1.000
_cell.angle_alpha   90.00
_cell.angle_beta   90.00
_cell.angle_gamma   90.00
#
_symmetry.space_group_name_H-M   'P 1'
#
loop_
_entity.id
_entity.type
_entity.pdbx_description
1 polymer ?
#
loop_
_entity_poly.entity_id
_entity_poly.type
_entity_poly.pdbx_seq_one_letter_code
_entity_poly.pdbx_strand_id
1 'polypeptide(L)'
;MAAVASASSVSSAPWWQRALPHVLAVMFFALLACVYFSPIVFEGKTLAQHDITQFQGGAHEAQQYAKTMGKEALWTNSMFSGMPTYLVSLHFPGDWSGYLQTALTLGLPAVVANLFLALLCGYILLVALGVRPLVAVAGAVALGFSSYNLAILAAGHNTKSLALAYAPLVLGGILVTYRRNKWLGAALFAVALTLNVHVNHLQITYYLLLLVAIFAVIEAVAAFREGRLPDFLKRTALLAVGAALAVGVSFGRLYTTAEYSKYSNRGPSELKTPAPTAPGQAPAAAAEDGGTGVDRDYAFQYSYGVGETITLLIPNFYGGASSMPLGTDSNLGRAGLPAEYLGAMPTYWGQQSYTAGPVYMGAVVCFLFILGLFVVEKRTRYWLLAGTVLSILLAWGKNFETFNYLIFDILPGYNKFRAVSMALVIAQLAMPILGALALSRVLRPRAVVPAAAPGTAAAVAPETAALLPKVLYAGAITAGICVLAYLASFSFDFAAPIDGELTKQGFTPQLLTALRADRADLLRNDVWRGLLFIGAALGVLYFYLKGKLAMMPAALVMVALVLLDLWGVDKRYLGENKFQRETIAEEFQPTPADQLILRDTDLSYRVLNVQNPFNEAQTSYFHKSIGGYHGAKLRRYQDLIERQISNNNQQVLNMLNTRYLITGDPKQPVQRNPGALGNAWFVSSVKTVNSPDEEMAALSTLSPATEAVVDASKFPQQKAASYDITGSTIALAGYSPDELKYRANATHDGVVVFSEIYYADGWQAFIDGKPVPHFRVDYVLRALQVPAGNHTIEFRFEPKSYAVGNTVSLVSSIVLLLALIGAGVYVARRKPDAADPAYAAPLV
;
A
#
# COMPACT_ATOMS: atom_id res chain seq x y z
N MET A 1 -38.53 -23.91 -30.19
CA MET A 1 -38.58 -24.92 -29.12
C MET A 1 -37.44 -25.96 -29.13
N ALA A 2 -36.57 -26.04 -30.15
CA ALA A 2 -35.35 -26.87 -30.10
C ALA A 2 -34.12 -26.19 -29.42
N ALA A 3 -34.20 -24.89 -29.08
CA ALA A 3 -33.13 -24.13 -28.43
C ALA A 3 -33.09 -24.26 -26.89
N VAL A 4 -34.03 -25.03 -26.30
CA VAL A 4 -34.08 -25.29 -24.85
C VAL A 4 -33.35 -26.59 -24.48
N ALA A 5 -33.09 -27.48 -25.45
CA ALA A 5 -32.49 -28.79 -25.21
C ALA A 5 -30.95 -28.80 -25.15
N SER A 6 -30.25 -27.70 -25.45
CA SER A 6 -28.79 -27.61 -25.32
C SER A 6 -28.32 -26.93 -24.03
N ALA A 7 -29.24 -26.35 -23.25
CA ALA A 7 -28.94 -25.83 -21.92
C ALA A 7 -29.01 -26.92 -20.83
N SER A 8 -29.65 -28.06 -21.11
CA SER A 8 -29.76 -29.20 -20.19
C SER A 8 -28.52 -30.11 -20.16
N SER A 9 -27.62 -30.03 -21.15
CA SER A 9 -26.43 -30.90 -21.23
C SER A 9 -25.28 -30.49 -20.30
N VAL A 10 -25.33 -29.30 -19.70
CA VAL A 10 -24.33 -28.86 -18.70
C VAL A 10 -24.64 -29.44 -17.31
N SER A 11 -25.84 -30.01 -17.10
CA SER A 11 -26.29 -30.50 -15.79
C SER A 11 -25.91 -31.96 -15.49
N SER A 12 -25.48 -32.76 -16.47
CA SER A 12 -25.18 -34.19 -16.31
C SER A 12 -23.69 -34.52 -16.17
N ALA A 13 -22.78 -33.56 -16.38
CA ALA A 13 -21.35 -33.80 -16.26
C ALA A 13 -20.94 -34.05 -14.79
N PRO A 14 -20.14 -35.10 -14.52
CA PRO A 14 -19.55 -35.34 -13.20
C PRO A 14 -18.91 -34.08 -12.62
N TRP A 15 -18.96 -33.92 -11.29
CA TRP A 15 -18.45 -32.73 -10.62
C TRP A 15 -16.97 -32.44 -10.96
N TRP A 16 -16.17 -33.48 -11.18
CA TRP A 16 -14.76 -33.36 -11.57
C TRP A 16 -14.56 -32.74 -12.95
N GLN A 17 -15.43 -33.02 -13.93
CA GLN A 17 -15.38 -32.38 -15.25
C GLN A 17 -15.71 -30.89 -15.18
N ARG A 18 -16.60 -30.51 -14.25
CA ARG A 18 -16.93 -29.10 -13.99
C ARG A 18 -15.83 -28.39 -13.21
N ALA A 19 -15.15 -29.09 -12.30
CA ALA A 19 -14.05 -28.54 -11.51
C ALA A 19 -12.74 -28.42 -12.31
N LEU A 20 -12.48 -29.33 -13.26
CA LEU A 20 -11.22 -29.43 -13.98
C LEU A 20 -10.74 -28.11 -14.63
N PRO A 21 -11.58 -27.34 -15.35
CA PRO A 21 -11.14 -26.06 -15.92
C PRO A 21 -10.70 -25.03 -14.87
N HIS A 22 -11.29 -25.08 -13.67
CA HIS A 22 -10.93 -24.20 -12.57
C HIS A 22 -9.62 -24.64 -11.90
N VAL A 23 -9.44 -25.95 -11.70
CA VAL A 23 -8.17 -26.51 -11.18
C VAL A 23 -7.02 -26.20 -12.14
N LEU A 24 -7.21 -26.39 -13.45
CA LEU A 24 -6.21 -26.05 -14.46
C LEU A 24 -5.86 -24.55 -14.45
N ALA A 25 -6.86 -23.67 -14.28
CA ALA A 25 -6.61 -22.23 -14.17
C ALA A 25 -5.78 -21.87 -12.92
N VAL A 26 -6.12 -22.44 -11.76
CA VAL A 26 -5.37 -22.21 -10.51
C VAL A 26 -3.93 -22.73 -10.61
N MET A 27 -3.73 -23.94 -11.17
CA MET A 27 -2.39 -24.48 -11.43
C MET A 27 -1.60 -23.60 -12.40
N PHE A 28 -2.25 -23.10 -13.46
CA PHE A 28 -1.64 -22.16 -14.39
C PHE A 28 -1.20 -20.87 -13.69
N PHE A 29 -2.02 -20.30 -12.79
CA PHE A 29 -1.64 -19.09 -12.05
C PHE A 29 -0.48 -19.31 -11.09
N ALA A 30 -0.47 -20.44 -10.37
CA ALA A 30 0.65 -20.79 -9.49
C ALA A 30 1.95 -20.96 -10.29
N LEU A 31 1.90 -21.71 -11.41
CA LEU A 31 3.03 -21.87 -12.31
C LEU A 31 3.49 -20.52 -12.86
N LEU A 32 2.57 -19.69 -13.33
CA LEU A 32 2.88 -18.40 -13.94
C LEU A 32 3.57 -17.45 -12.94
N ALA A 33 3.08 -17.40 -11.70
CA ALA A 33 3.70 -16.63 -10.63
C ALA A 33 5.11 -17.16 -10.31
N CYS A 34 5.28 -18.48 -10.17
CA CYS A 34 6.58 -19.09 -9.92
C CYS A 34 7.58 -18.86 -11.05
N VAL A 35 7.14 -18.90 -12.31
CA VAL A 35 8.00 -18.63 -13.49
C VAL A 35 8.40 -17.15 -13.53
N TYR A 36 7.49 -16.22 -13.23
CA TYR A 36 7.84 -14.79 -13.24
C TYR A 36 8.93 -14.46 -12.22
N PHE A 37 8.81 -15.08 -11.04
CA PHE A 37 9.74 -14.96 -9.91
C PHE A 37 10.67 -16.17 -9.80
N SER A 38 11.07 -16.76 -10.94
CA SER A 38 11.99 -17.90 -10.96
C SER A 38 13.29 -17.67 -10.16
N PRO A 39 13.88 -16.46 -10.11
CA PRO A 39 15.07 -16.24 -9.28
C PRO A 39 14.82 -16.48 -7.78
N ILE A 40 13.61 -16.17 -7.29
CA ILE A 40 13.25 -16.41 -5.88
C ILE A 40 12.98 -17.89 -5.64
N VAL A 41 12.19 -18.51 -6.52
CA VAL A 41 11.68 -19.87 -6.30
C VAL A 41 12.75 -20.93 -6.51
N PHE A 42 13.62 -20.75 -7.52
CA PHE A 42 14.58 -21.78 -7.94
C PHE A 42 16.04 -21.46 -7.64
N GLU A 43 16.40 -20.18 -7.48
CA GLU A 43 17.80 -19.76 -7.27
C GLU A 43 18.07 -19.25 -5.84
N GLY A 44 17.04 -19.21 -4.97
CA GLY A 44 17.16 -18.72 -3.60
C GLY A 44 17.49 -17.22 -3.47
N LYS A 45 17.31 -16.45 -4.56
CA LYS A 45 17.52 -14.99 -4.55
C LYS A 45 16.37 -14.29 -3.83
N THR A 46 16.60 -13.06 -3.40
CA THR A 46 15.58 -12.18 -2.83
C THR A 46 15.45 -10.89 -3.64
N LEU A 47 14.37 -10.14 -3.43
CA LEU A 47 14.22 -8.81 -4.00
C LEU A 47 14.85 -7.78 -3.07
N ALA A 48 15.65 -6.87 -3.62
CA ALA A 48 16.21 -5.73 -2.90
C ALA A 48 15.09 -4.71 -2.60
N GLN A 49 14.36 -4.91 -1.51
CA GLN A 49 13.22 -4.08 -1.10
C GLN A 49 13.62 -3.25 0.13
N HIS A 50 14.03 -2.00 -0.11
CA HIS A 50 14.45 -1.07 0.94
C HIS A 50 13.44 -1.04 2.10
N ASP A 51 12.14 -0.88 1.82
CA ASP A 51 11.07 -0.84 2.83
C ASP A 51 11.00 -2.11 3.70
N ILE A 52 11.26 -3.29 3.13
CA ILE A 52 11.24 -4.55 3.88
C ILE A 52 12.47 -4.66 4.78
N THR A 53 13.64 -4.24 4.30
CA THR A 53 14.84 -4.14 5.15
C THR A 53 14.59 -3.17 6.31
N GLN A 54 14.03 -1.98 6.04
CA GLN A 54 13.72 -1.02 7.10
C GLN A 54 12.73 -1.59 8.13
N PHE A 55 11.68 -2.29 7.66
CA PHE A 55 10.72 -2.96 8.52
C PHE A 55 11.40 -4.02 9.42
N GLN A 56 12.27 -4.86 8.86
CA GLN A 56 12.95 -5.90 9.65
C GLN A 56 13.84 -5.31 10.73
N GLY A 57 14.57 -4.22 10.42
CA GLY A 57 15.39 -3.51 11.39
C GLY A 57 14.56 -2.94 12.54
N GLY A 58 13.46 -2.24 12.21
CA GLY A 58 12.60 -1.61 13.20
C GLY A 58 11.78 -2.58 14.05
N ALA A 59 11.35 -3.71 13.48
CA ALA A 59 10.49 -4.69 14.12
C ALA A 59 11.24 -5.74 14.97
N HIS A 60 12.56 -5.80 14.88
CA HIS A 60 13.37 -6.87 15.46
C HIS A 60 13.14 -7.08 16.97
N GLU A 61 13.22 -6.02 17.78
CA GLU A 61 13.00 -6.10 19.24
C GLU A 61 11.60 -6.64 19.57
N ALA A 62 10.56 -6.11 18.93
CA ALA A 62 9.18 -6.52 19.16
C ALA A 62 8.92 -7.98 18.73
N GLN A 63 9.48 -8.41 17.60
CA GLN A 63 9.36 -9.79 17.11
C GLN A 63 10.12 -10.78 17.99
N GLN A 64 11.32 -10.42 18.44
CA GLN A 64 12.10 -11.26 19.35
C GLN A 64 11.39 -11.42 20.69
N TYR A 65 10.82 -10.33 21.22
CA TYR A 65 10.00 -10.36 22.43
C TYR A 65 8.77 -11.27 22.28
N ALA A 66 8.04 -11.13 21.17
CA ALA A 66 6.86 -11.97 20.90
C ALA A 66 7.22 -13.45 20.82
N LYS A 67 8.35 -13.78 20.18
CA LYS A 67 8.84 -15.16 20.05
C LYS A 67 9.28 -15.77 21.38
N THR A 68 9.92 -15.00 22.26
CA THR A 68 10.46 -15.52 23.54
C THR A 68 9.39 -15.58 24.63
N MET A 69 8.51 -14.59 24.71
CA MET A 69 7.51 -14.47 25.76
C MET A 69 6.14 -15.07 25.39
N GLY A 70 5.90 -15.36 24.11
CA GLY A 70 4.60 -15.84 23.63
C GLY A 70 3.49 -14.79 23.70
N LYS A 71 3.84 -13.50 23.87
CA LYS A 71 2.91 -12.36 23.89
C LYS A 71 3.46 -11.19 23.07
N GLU A 72 2.58 -10.45 22.40
CA GLU A 72 2.96 -9.31 21.57
C GLU A 72 3.60 -8.18 22.40
N ALA A 73 4.70 -7.60 21.92
CA ALA A 73 5.21 -6.33 22.42
C ALA A 73 4.32 -5.20 21.88
N LEU A 74 3.66 -4.45 22.75
CA LEU A 74 2.80 -3.32 22.37
C LEU A 74 3.58 -1.99 22.21
N TRP A 75 4.83 -1.96 22.68
CA TRP A 75 5.77 -0.85 22.61
C TRP A 75 7.15 -1.36 22.21
N THR A 76 7.97 -0.54 21.56
CA THR A 76 9.36 -0.84 21.20
C THR A 76 10.24 0.37 21.50
N ASN A 77 11.42 0.14 22.07
CA ASN A 77 12.43 1.19 22.31
C ASN A 77 13.58 1.13 21.30
N SER A 78 13.51 0.21 20.33
CA SER A 78 14.48 0.05 19.25
C SER A 78 14.63 1.29 18.34
N MET A 79 13.55 2.06 18.14
CA MET A 79 13.52 3.23 17.25
C MET A 79 12.98 4.46 17.98
N PHE A 80 13.54 5.63 17.65
CA PHE A 80 13.10 6.94 18.13
C PHE A 80 12.97 7.01 19.65
N SER A 81 13.85 6.32 20.37
CA SER A 81 13.82 6.19 21.83
C SER A 81 12.54 5.55 22.43
N GLY A 82 11.59 5.09 21.63
CA GLY A 82 10.31 4.58 22.12
C GLY A 82 9.11 4.95 21.24
N MET A 83 8.37 3.95 20.76
CA MET A 83 7.05 4.16 20.16
C MET A 83 6.15 2.91 20.22
N PRO A 84 4.81 3.05 20.09
CA PRO A 84 3.90 1.91 19.99
C PRO A 84 4.19 1.05 18.75
N THR A 85 4.04 -0.27 18.88
CA THR A 85 4.27 -1.23 17.78
C THR A 85 3.07 -1.39 16.84
N TYR A 86 2.01 -0.61 17.02
CA TYR A 86 0.73 -0.75 16.31
C TYR A 86 0.86 -0.75 14.79
N LEU A 87 1.82 0.02 14.27
CA LEU A 87 2.14 0.13 12.85
C LEU A 87 3.52 -0.46 12.50
N VAL A 88 4.16 -1.14 13.46
CA VAL A 88 5.47 -1.79 13.30
C VAL A 88 5.28 -3.29 13.08
N SER A 89 4.81 -4.06 14.07
CA SER A 89 4.75 -5.52 13.96
C SER A 89 3.64 -6.18 14.79
N LEU A 90 2.61 -5.42 15.19
CA LEU A 90 1.58 -5.91 16.09
C LEU A 90 0.56 -6.87 15.42
N HIS A 91 0.35 -8.01 16.06
CA HIS A 91 -0.71 -8.97 15.75
C HIS A 91 -1.90 -8.86 16.72
N PHE A 92 -3.09 -9.14 16.19
CA PHE A 92 -4.34 -9.18 16.95
C PHE A 92 -4.87 -10.62 16.98
N PRO A 93 -4.72 -11.37 18.08
CA PRO A 93 -5.14 -12.77 18.16
C PRO A 93 -6.64 -13.00 17.88
N GLY A 94 -7.48 -12.00 18.14
CA GLY A 94 -8.92 -12.03 17.84
C GLY A 94 -9.26 -11.94 16.35
N ASP A 95 -8.30 -11.62 15.48
CA ASP A 95 -8.47 -11.53 14.03
C ASP A 95 -8.04 -12.85 13.36
N TRP A 96 -9.01 -13.62 12.86
CA TRP A 96 -8.75 -14.90 12.18
C TRP A 96 -8.24 -14.75 10.74
N SER A 97 -8.35 -13.57 10.13
CA SER A 97 -8.14 -13.43 8.69
C SER A 97 -6.68 -13.61 8.27
N GLY A 98 -5.74 -13.44 9.20
CA GLY A 98 -4.33 -13.78 8.98
C GLY A 98 -4.14 -15.25 8.62
N TYR A 99 -4.83 -16.17 9.32
CA TYR A 99 -4.78 -17.61 9.00
C TYR A 99 -5.38 -17.92 7.63
N LEU A 100 -6.48 -17.25 7.28
CA LEU A 100 -7.08 -17.40 5.96
C LEU A 100 -6.15 -16.89 4.86
N GLN A 101 -5.51 -15.74 5.07
CA GLN A 101 -4.52 -15.21 4.13
C GLN A 101 -3.39 -16.22 3.93
N THR A 102 -2.80 -16.76 5.00
CA THR A 102 -1.74 -17.79 4.93
C THR A 102 -2.21 -19.05 4.19
N ALA A 103 -3.45 -19.50 4.41
CA ALA A 103 -3.99 -20.64 3.67
C ALA A 103 -4.12 -20.33 2.16
N LEU A 104 -4.54 -19.13 1.79
CA LEU A 104 -4.70 -18.70 0.41
C LEU A 104 -3.36 -18.49 -0.33
N THR A 105 -2.24 -18.28 0.37
CA THR A 105 -0.93 -18.14 -0.27
C THR A 105 -0.33 -19.47 -0.71
N LEU A 106 -0.88 -20.61 -0.28
CA LEU A 106 -0.36 -21.96 -0.58
C LEU A 106 1.10 -22.18 -0.17
N GLY A 107 1.60 -21.41 0.81
CA GLY A 107 3.00 -21.46 1.23
C GLY A 107 4.00 -20.87 0.22
N LEU A 108 3.52 -20.17 -0.83
CA LEU A 108 4.38 -19.47 -1.77
C LEU A 108 5.12 -18.31 -1.08
N PRO A 109 6.34 -17.95 -1.52
CA PRO A 109 7.03 -16.76 -1.02
C PRO A 109 6.16 -15.50 -1.20
N ALA A 110 6.24 -14.55 -0.27
CA ALA A 110 5.29 -13.44 -0.16
C ALA A 110 5.03 -12.69 -1.49
N VAL A 111 6.08 -12.35 -2.24
CA VAL A 111 5.95 -11.62 -3.50
C VAL A 111 5.33 -12.48 -4.62
N VAL A 112 5.60 -13.78 -4.61
CA VAL A 112 5.00 -14.77 -5.52
C VAL A 112 3.51 -14.94 -5.20
N ALA A 113 3.19 -15.04 -3.91
CA ALA A 113 1.83 -15.13 -3.41
C ALA A 113 0.99 -13.90 -3.79
N ASN A 114 1.57 -12.69 -3.77
CA ASN A 114 0.85 -11.46 -4.16
C ASN A 114 0.35 -11.52 -5.61
N LEU A 115 1.21 -11.90 -6.56
CA LEU A 115 0.81 -12.06 -7.96
C LEU A 115 -0.19 -13.21 -8.12
N PHE A 116 0.05 -14.35 -7.47
CA PHE A 116 -0.88 -15.48 -7.49
C PHE A 116 -2.28 -15.08 -6.99
N LEU A 117 -2.38 -14.35 -5.89
CA LEU A 117 -3.64 -13.87 -5.32
C LEU A 117 -4.36 -12.89 -6.23
N ALA A 118 -3.62 -12.00 -6.91
CA ALA A 118 -4.21 -11.06 -7.89
C ALA A 118 -4.85 -11.82 -9.06
N LEU A 119 -4.15 -12.83 -9.59
CA LEU A 119 -4.67 -13.72 -10.64
C LEU A 119 -5.90 -14.51 -10.16
N LEU A 120 -5.81 -15.12 -8.98
CA LEU A 120 -6.88 -15.93 -8.39
C LEU A 120 -8.15 -15.10 -8.13
N CYS A 121 -8.02 -13.94 -7.49
CA CYS A 121 -9.16 -13.07 -7.17
C CYS A 121 -9.80 -12.50 -8.43
N GLY A 122 -8.99 -12.08 -9.42
CA GLY A 122 -9.48 -11.64 -10.73
C GLY A 122 -10.23 -12.74 -11.48
N TYR A 123 -9.72 -13.97 -11.42
CA TYR A 123 -10.39 -15.13 -12.02
C TYR A 123 -11.73 -15.44 -11.35
N ILE A 124 -11.78 -15.47 -10.02
CA ILE A 124 -13.02 -15.71 -9.26
C ILE A 124 -14.07 -14.66 -9.60
N LEU A 125 -13.70 -13.38 -9.68
CA LEU A 125 -14.60 -12.31 -10.13
C LEU A 125 -15.19 -12.59 -11.51
N LEU A 126 -14.36 -12.93 -12.49
CA LEU A 126 -14.80 -13.12 -13.87
C LEU A 126 -15.69 -14.37 -14.01
N VAL A 127 -15.36 -15.46 -13.32
CA VAL A 127 -16.22 -16.66 -13.24
C VAL A 127 -17.55 -16.33 -12.55
N ALA A 128 -17.53 -15.53 -11.49
CA ALA A 128 -18.73 -15.05 -10.80
C ALA A 128 -19.61 -14.19 -11.72
N LEU A 129 -19.01 -13.48 -12.68
CA LEU A 129 -19.70 -12.76 -13.76
C LEU A 129 -20.19 -13.66 -14.90
N GLY A 130 -19.94 -14.97 -14.86
CA GLY A 130 -20.35 -15.93 -15.89
C GLY A 130 -19.42 -15.97 -17.11
N VAL A 131 -18.22 -15.40 -17.00
CA VAL A 131 -17.19 -15.53 -18.04
C VAL A 131 -16.67 -16.96 -18.05
N ARG A 132 -16.49 -17.53 -19.25
CA ARG A 132 -15.97 -18.90 -19.41
C ARG A 132 -14.53 -18.99 -18.88
N PRO A 133 -14.12 -20.12 -18.27
CA PRO A 133 -12.81 -20.27 -17.62
C PRO A 133 -11.62 -19.75 -18.43
N LEU A 134 -11.50 -20.11 -19.71
CA LEU A 134 -10.36 -19.69 -20.53
C LEU A 134 -10.32 -18.18 -20.82
N VAL A 135 -11.47 -17.54 -20.98
CA VAL A 135 -11.56 -16.07 -21.15
C VAL A 135 -11.35 -15.37 -19.79
N ALA A 136 -11.82 -15.99 -18.71
CA ALA A 136 -11.56 -15.51 -17.35
C ALA A 136 -10.06 -15.55 -17.03
N VAL A 137 -9.30 -16.53 -17.55
CA VAL A 137 -7.83 -16.54 -17.45
C VAL A 137 -7.22 -15.30 -18.13
N ALA A 138 -7.67 -14.92 -19.34
CA ALA A 138 -7.17 -13.72 -20.02
C ALA A 138 -7.41 -12.44 -19.20
N GLY A 139 -8.62 -12.29 -18.64
CA GLY A 139 -8.93 -11.14 -17.77
C GLY A 139 -8.21 -11.17 -16.42
N ALA A 140 -7.99 -12.34 -15.84
CA ALA A 140 -7.19 -12.50 -14.63
C ALA A 140 -5.72 -12.09 -14.87
N VAL A 141 -5.12 -12.53 -15.98
CA VAL A 141 -3.78 -12.10 -16.39
C VAL A 141 -3.73 -10.58 -16.58
N ALA A 142 -4.74 -9.99 -17.23
CA ALA A 142 -4.82 -8.53 -17.38
C ALA A 142 -4.85 -7.78 -16.03
N LEU A 143 -5.61 -8.29 -15.05
CA LEU A 143 -5.67 -7.71 -13.70
C LEU A 143 -4.37 -7.91 -12.91
N GLY A 144 -3.73 -9.08 -13.04
CA GLY A 144 -2.52 -9.45 -12.30
C GLY A 144 -1.26 -8.75 -12.81
N PHE A 145 -1.08 -8.69 -14.13
CA PHE A 145 0.12 -8.16 -14.80
C PHE A 145 -0.03 -6.69 -15.25
N SER A 146 -1.05 -5.95 -14.80
CA SER A 146 -1.02 -4.49 -14.98
C SER A 146 0.25 -3.93 -14.32
N SER A 147 1.02 -3.10 -15.02
CA SER A 147 2.43 -2.81 -14.65
C SER A 147 2.60 -2.20 -13.27
N TYR A 148 1.57 -1.48 -12.83
CA TYR A 148 1.54 -0.90 -11.51
C TYR A 148 1.69 -1.94 -10.39
N ASN A 149 1.08 -3.13 -10.53
CA ASN A 149 1.20 -4.20 -9.54
C ASN A 149 2.64 -4.63 -9.34
N LEU A 150 3.41 -4.75 -10.44
CA LEU A 150 4.77 -5.26 -10.36
C LEU A 150 5.75 -4.14 -10.01
N ALA A 151 5.52 -2.91 -10.47
CA ALA A 151 6.30 -1.74 -10.06
C ALA A 151 6.21 -1.47 -8.55
N ILE A 152 5.03 -1.56 -7.94
CA ILE A 152 4.89 -1.35 -6.48
C ILE A 152 5.45 -2.52 -5.67
N LEU A 153 5.40 -3.76 -6.21
CA LEU A 153 6.06 -4.90 -5.58
C LEU A 153 7.59 -4.74 -5.63
N ALA A 154 8.17 -4.30 -6.75
CA ALA A 154 9.59 -4.03 -6.84
C ALA A 154 10.05 -2.97 -5.81
N ALA A 155 9.19 -2.01 -5.48
CA ALA A 155 9.47 -0.97 -4.49
C ALA A 155 9.30 -1.41 -3.01
N GLY A 156 8.72 -2.59 -2.74
CA GLY A 156 8.47 -3.04 -1.35
C GLY A 156 7.07 -2.71 -0.80
N HIS A 157 6.19 -2.08 -1.58
CA HIS A 157 4.83 -1.74 -1.18
C HIS A 157 3.86 -2.95 -1.22
N ASN A 158 4.21 -4.01 -0.49
CA ASN A 158 3.54 -5.31 -0.55
C ASN A 158 2.06 -5.25 -0.09
N THR A 159 1.76 -4.48 0.96
CA THR A 159 0.39 -4.30 1.47
C THR A 159 -0.51 -3.62 0.44
N LYS A 160 0.02 -2.62 -0.28
CA LYS A 160 -0.70 -1.95 -1.37
C LYS A 160 -1.07 -2.93 -2.49
N SER A 161 -0.11 -3.77 -2.88
CA SER A 161 -0.32 -4.81 -3.90
C SER A 161 -1.38 -5.81 -3.47
N LEU A 162 -1.33 -6.29 -2.22
CA LEU A 162 -2.33 -7.22 -1.67
C LEU A 162 -3.74 -6.62 -1.59
N ALA A 163 -3.87 -5.36 -1.16
CA ALA A 163 -5.17 -4.69 -1.15
C ALA A 163 -5.78 -4.60 -2.56
N LEU A 164 -4.95 -4.34 -3.57
CA LEU A 164 -5.38 -4.34 -4.96
C LEU A 164 -5.71 -5.75 -5.47
N ALA A 165 -4.96 -6.77 -5.04
CA ALA A 165 -5.21 -8.17 -5.37
C ALA A 165 -6.57 -8.67 -4.84
N TYR A 166 -6.99 -8.25 -3.64
CA TYR A 166 -8.29 -8.64 -3.08
C TYR A 166 -9.47 -7.82 -3.62
N ALA A 167 -9.26 -6.64 -4.21
CA ALA A 167 -10.33 -5.77 -4.69
C ALA A 167 -11.27 -6.44 -5.71
N PRO A 168 -10.80 -7.24 -6.70
CA PRO A 168 -11.67 -8.02 -7.57
C PRO A 168 -12.61 -8.97 -6.81
N LEU A 169 -12.14 -9.59 -5.73
CA LEU A 169 -12.94 -10.54 -4.95
C LEU A 169 -14.08 -9.83 -4.21
N VAL A 170 -13.80 -8.64 -3.68
CA VAL A 170 -14.81 -7.76 -3.05
C VAL A 170 -15.89 -7.38 -4.06
N LEU A 171 -15.49 -6.93 -5.25
CA LEU A 171 -16.43 -6.64 -6.36
C LEU A 171 -17.23 -7.87 -6.75
N GLY A 172 -16.59 -9.04 -6.79
CA GLY A 172 -17.24 -10.32 -7.10
C GLY A 172 -18.37 -10.64 -6.11
N GLY A 173 -18.11 -10.49 -4.81
CA GLY A 173 -19.13 -10.65 -3.77
C GLY A 173 -20.31 -9.69 -3.93
N ILE A 174 -20.04 -8.40 -4.20
CA ILE A 174 -21.08 -7.38 -4.45
C ILE A 174 -21.93 -7.76 -5.66
N LEU A 175 -21.29 -8.10 -6.78
CA LEU A 175 -21.98 -8.40 -8.04
C LEU A 175 -22.81 -9.68 -7.94
N VAL A 176 -22.32 -10.73 -7.28
CA VAL A 176 -23.08 -11.95 -6.99
C VAL A 176 -24.26 -11.62 -6.06
N THR A 177 -24.06 -10.73 -5.09
CA THR A 177 -25.13 -10.33 -4.18
C THR A 177 -26.28 -9.68 -4.93
N TYR A 178 -25.99 -8.74 -5.83
CA TYR A 178 -27.03 -8.02 -6.57
C TYR A 178 -27.62 -8.83 -7.72
N ARG A 179 -26.86 -9.70 -8.37
CA ARG A 179 -27.25 -10.31 -9.66
C ARG A 179 -27.45 -11.81 -9.62
N ARG A 180 -27.13 -12.48 -8.51
CA ARG A 180 -27.29 -13.93 -8.32
C ARG A 180 -27.82 -14.21 -6.91
N ASN A 181 -27.21 -15.17 -6.22
CA ASN A 181 -27.60 -15.56 -4.87
C ASN A 181 -27.08 -14.55 -3.84
N LYS A 182 -28.00 -13.79 -3.23
CA LYS A 182 -27.66 -12.76 -2.24
C LYS A 182 -26.88 -13.27 -1.03
N TRP A 183 -27.15 -14.49 -0.56
CA TRP A 183 -26.50 -15.04 0.63
C TRP A 183 -25.06 -15.46 0.33
N LEU A 184 -24.85 -16.17 -0.78
CA LEU A 184 -23.50 -16.54 -1.22
C LEU A 184 -22.67 -15.30 -1.57
N GLY A 185 -23.28 -14.34 -2.26
CA GLY A 185 -22.62 -13.07 -2.61
C GLY A 185 -22.21 -12.28 -1.38
N ALA A 186 -23.10 -12.15 -0.38
CA ALA A 186 -22.81 -11.41 0.83
C ALA A 186 -21.75 -12.10 1.70
N ALA A 187 -21.77 -13.43 1.77
CA ALA A 187 -20.73 -14.22 2.43
C ALA A 187 -19.37 -14.02 1.76
N LEU A 188 -19.32 -14.13 0.43
CA LEU A 188 -18.10 -13.88 -0.35
C LEU A 188 -17.60 -12.44 -0.16
N PHE A 189 -18.50 -11.46 -0.20
CA PHE A 189 -18.18 -10.06 0.04
C PHE A 189 -17.59 -9.83 1.44
N ALA A 190 -18.21 -10.38 2.48
CA ALA A 190 -17.75 -10.19 3.85
C ALA A 190 -16.34 -10.78 4.06
N VAL A 191 -16.06 -11.99 3.55
CA VAL A 191 -14.71 -12.58 3.59
C VAL A 191 -13.71 -11.77 2.78
N ALA A 192 -14.08 -11.38 1.55
CA ALA A 192 -13.20 -10.63 0.67
C ALA A 192 -12.85 -9.26 1.26
N LEU A 193 -13.83 -8.57 1.84
CA LEU A 193 -13.62 -7.28 2.47
C LEU A 193 -12.81 -7.43 3.77
N THR A 194 -13.01 -8.52 4.52
CA THR A 194 -12.18 -8.83 5.70
C THR A 194 -10.70 -8.96 5.30
N LEU A 195 -10.40 -9.73 4.25
CA LEU A 195 -9.02 -9.87 3.73
C LEU A 195 -8.48 -8.54 3.19
N ASN A 196 -9.31 -7.74 2.50
CA ASN A 196 -8.91 -6.43 1.99
C ASN A 196 -8.56 -5.44 3.12
N VAL A 197 -9.39 -5.36 4.16
CA VAL A 197 -9.19 -4.47 5.31
C VAL A 197 -8.05 -4.94 6.21
N HIS A 198 -7.87 -6.26 6.36
CA HIS A 198 -6.78 -6.85 7.15
C HIS A 198 -5.39 -6.39 6.69
N VAL A 199 -5.19 -6.28 5.38
CA VAL A 199 -3.93 -5.82 4.76
C VAL A 199 -3.62 -4.34 5.10
N ASN A 200 -4.61 -3.60 5.61
CA ASN A 200 -4.46 -2.27 6.22
C ASN A 200 -3.95 -1.17 5.26
N HIS A 201 -4.33 -1.23 3.98
CA HIS A 201 -4.04 -0.15 3.03
C HIS A 201 -5.31 0.65 2.67
N LEU A 202 -5.78 1.45 3.64
CA LEU A 202 -7.07 2.16 3.59
C LEU A 202 -7.29 3.01 2.33
N GLN A 203 -6.26 3.61 1.75
CA GLN A 203 -6.41 4.41 0.53
C GLN A 203 -6.86 3.60 -0.69
N ILE A 204 -6.38 2.35 -0.85
CA ILE A 204 -6.79 1.47 -1.96
C ILE A 204 -8.22 0.96 -1.71
N THR A 205 -8.54 0.61 -0.47
CA THR A 205 -9.90 0.24 -0.04
C THR A 205 -10.88 1.40 -0.28
N TYR A 206 -10.45 2.64 -0.04
CA TYR A 206 -11.24 3.84 -0.30
C TYR A 206 -11.52 4.04 -1.79
N TYR A 207 -10.50 3.91 -2.65
CA TYR A 207 -10.70 3.98 -4.10
C TYR A 207 -11.63 2.88 -4.63
N LEU A 208 -11.54 1.67 -4.07
CA LEU A 208 -12.49 0.60 -4.34
C LEU A 208 -13.92 1.00 -3.94
N LEU A 209 -14.09 1.64 -2.77
CA LEU A 209 -15.39 2.16 -2.33
C LEU A 209 -15.97 3.19 -3.30
N LEU A 210 -15.16 4.07 -3.89
CA LEU A 210 -15.63 5.03 -4.92
C LEU A 210 -16.18 4.30 -6.15
N LEU A 211 -15.50 3.25 -6.61
CA LEU A 211 -15.99 2.43 -7.72
C LEU A 211 -17.31 1.72 -7.35
N VAL A 212 -17.41 1.19 -6.12
CA VAL A 212 -18.63 0.58 -5.58
C VAL A 212 -19.77 1.59 -5.42
N ALA A 213 -19.48 2.86 -5.13
CA ALA A 213 -20.48 3.91 -5.04
C ALA A 213 -21.07 4.24 -6.42
N ILE A 214 -20.23 4.38 -7.46
CA ILE A 214 -20.69 4.53 -8.86
C ILE A 214 -21.53 3.31 -9.27
N PHE A 215 -20.99 2.12 -9.01
CA PHE A 215 -21.69 0.88 -8.68
C PHE A 215 -23.18 1.05 -8.32
N ALA A 216 -23.35 1.34 -7.04
CA ALA A 216 -24.60 1.38 -6.33
C ALA A 216 -25.56 2.43 -6.88
N VAL A 217 -25.07 3.60 -7.32
CA VAL A 217 -25.90 4.67 -7.91
C VAL A 217 -26.55 4.17 -9.21
N ILE A 218 -25.77 3.56 -10.10
CA ILE A 218 -26.30 3.03 -11.37
C ILE A 218 -27.28 1.87 -11.10
N GLU A 219 -26.97 0.99 -10.13
CA GLU A 219 -27.88 -0.10 -9.76
C GLU A 219 -29.17 0.38 -9.08
N ALA A 220 -29.10 1.44 -8.27
CA ALA A 220 -30.26 2.05 -7.62
C ALA A 220 -31.19 2.70 -8.64
N VAL A 221 -30.64 3.46 -9.59
CA VAL A 221 -31.42 4.07 -10.68
C VAL A 221 -32.11 3.01 -11.53
N ALA A 222 -31.40 1.93 -11.88
CA ALA A 222 -31.99 0.80 -12.57
C ALA A 222 -33.08 0.11 -11.74
N ALA A 223 -32.84 -0.10 -10.44
CA ALA A 223 -33.80 -0.74 -9.54
C ALA A 223 -35.09 0.05 -9.37
N PHE A 224 -34.97 1.37 -9.31
CA PHE A 224 -36.10 2.29 -9.26
C PHE A 224 -36.94 2.22 -10.54
N ARG A 225 -36.28 2.29 -11.72
CA ARG A 225 -36.97 2.21 -13.02
C ARG A 225 -37.64 0.86 -13.27
N GLU A 226 -37.06 -0.22 -12.75
CA GLU A 226 -37.56 -1.60 -12.92
C GLU A 226 -38.52 -2.04 -11.79
N GLY A 227 -38.87 -1.15 -10.85
CA GLY A 227 -39.81 -1.47 -9.75
C GLY A 227 -39.27 -2.45 -8.70
N ARG A 228 -37.95 -2.69 -8.66
CA ARG A 228 -37.28 -3.65 -7.74
C ARG A 228 -36.50 -2.99 -6.61
N LEU A 229 -36.83 -1.73 -6.27
CA LEU A 229 -36.16 -0.98 -5.20
C LEU A 229 -36.17 -1.69 -3.83
N PRO A 230 -37.26 -2.34 -3.37
CA PRO A 230 -37.25 -3.05 -2.09
C PRO A 230 -36.24 -4.20 -2.03
N ASP A 231 -36.05 -4.94 -3.13
CA ASP A 231 -35.06 -6.01 -3.20
C ASP A 231 -33.63 -5.46 -3.26
N PHE A 232 -33.41 -4.36 -4.00
CA PHE A 232 -32.15 -3.64 -3.98
C PHE A 232 -31.76 -3.24 -2.55
N LEU A 233 -32.66 -2.57 -1.82
CA LEU A 233 -32.42 -2.14 -0.44
C LEU A 233 -32.13 -3.31 0.51
N LYS A 234 -32.85 -4.45 0.37
CA LYS A 234 -32.57 -5.66 1.16
C LYS A 234 -31.17 -6.21 0.90
N ARG A 235 -30.73 -6.24 -0.36
CA ARG A 235 -29.38 -6.71 -0.75
C ARG A 235 -28.31 -5.72 -0.30
N THR A 236 -28.56 -4.42 -0.40
CA THR A 236 -27.67 -3.38 0.13
C THR A 236 -27.52 -3.47 1.65
N ALA A 237 -28.61 -3.66 2.38
CA ALA A 237 -28.59 -3.86 3.83
C ALA A 237 -27.78 -5.11 4.22
N LEU A 238 -27.92 -6.20 3.47
CA LEU A 238 -27.14 -7.42 3.68
C LEU A 238 -25.63 -7.18 3.46
N LEU A 239 -25.25 -6.41 2.43
CA LEU A 239 -23.87 -6.00 2.22
C LEU A 239 -23.37 -5.08 3.35
N ALA A 240 -24.20 -4.16 3.84
CA ALA A 240 -23.85 -3.28 4.96
C ALA A 240 -23.55 -4.08 6.24
N VAL A 241 -24.34 -5.12 6.53
CA VAL A 241 -24.06 -6.06 7.63
C VAL A 241 -22.73 -6.79 7.40
N GLY A 242 -22.49 -7.29 6.18
CA GLY A 242 -21.21 -7.92 5.83
C GLY A 242 -20.01 -6.98 5.99
N ALA A 243 -20.17 -5.70 5.64
CA ALA A 243 -19.15 -4.68 5.79
C ALA A 243 -18.89 -4.34 7.27
N ALA A 244 -19.93 -4.21 8.08
CA ALA A 244 -19.80 -3.99 9.51
C ALA A 244 -19.06 -5.15 10.20
N LEU A 245 -19.36 -6.39 9.81
CA LEU A 245 -18.64 -7.57 10.31
C LEU A 245 -17.17 -7.58 9.85
N ALA A 246 -16.90 -7.28 8.58
CA ALA A 246 -15.53 -7.23 8.06
C ALA A 246 -14.67 -6.17 8.78
N VAL A 247 -15.22 -4.96 8.97
CA VAL A 247 -14.58 -3.90 9.77
C VAL A 247 -14.44 -4.33 11.24
N GLY A 248 -15.44 -5.01 11.79
CA GLY A 248 -15.44 -5.57 13.13
C GLY A 248 -14.27 -6.55 13.35
N VAL A 249 -14.00 -7.45 12.40
CA VAL A 249 -12.88 -8.41 12.48
C VAL A 249 -11.55 -7.68 12.58
N SER A 250 -11.33 -6.63 11.77
CA SER A 250 -10.11 -5.82 11.81
C SER A 250 -10.18 -4.63 12.80
N PHE A 251 -11.18 -4.59 13.69
CA PHE A 251 -11.45 -3.43 14.54
C PHE A 251 -10.26 -3.08 15.44
N GLY A 252 -9.60 -4.06 16.05
CA GLY A 252 -8.43 -3.80 16.89
C GLY A 252 -7.34 -3.02 16.16
N ARG A 253 -7.00 -3.42 14.94
CA ARG A 253 -6.00 -2.73 14.11
C ARG A 253 -6.44 -1.32 13.72
N LEU A 254 -7.70 -1.16 13.32
CA LEU A 254 -8.24 0.15 12.92
C LEU A 254 -8.32 1.11 14.11
N TYR A 255 -8.73 0.62 15.27
CA TYR A 255 -8.92 1.43 16.47
C TYR A 255 -7.59 1.91 17.06
N THR A 256 -6.59 1.03 17.19
CA THR A 256 -5.24 1.43 17.64
C THR A 256 -4.58 2.39 16.65
N THR A 257 -4.78 2.18 15.34
CA THR A 257 -4.31 3.10 14.30
C THR A 257 -4.98 4.48 14.42
N ALA A 258 -6.30 4.51 14.66
CA ALA A 258 -7.05 5.76 14.82
C ALA A 258 -6.61 6.54 16.07
N GLU A 259 -6.41 5.86 17.21
CA GLU A 259 -5.86 6.46 18.43
C GLU A 259 -4.46 7.02 18.19
N TYR A 260 -3.57 6.21 17.62
CA TYR A 260 -2.18 6.58 17.36
C TYR A 260 -2.00 7.68 16.32
N SER A 261 -2.93 7.78 15.35
CA SER A 261 -2.88 8.81 14.31
C SER A 261 -2.83 10.24 14.88
N LYS A 262 -3.42 10.46 16.06
CA LYS A 262 -3.40 11.74 16.81
C LYS A 262 -2.01 12.11 17.33
N TYR A 263 -1.17 11.11 17.59
CA TYR A 263 0.17 11.28 18.15
C TYR A 263 1.28 11.18 17.09
N SER A 264 0.98 10.61 15.93
CA SER A 264 1.94 10.43 14.83
C SER A 264 2.28 11.76 14.14
N ASN A 265 3.38 11.81 13.40
CA ASN A 265 3.78 12.93 12.55
C ASN A 265 2.79 13.31 11.43
N ARG A 266 1.71 12.52 11.25
CA ARG A 266 0.56 12.85 10.39
C ARG A 266 -0.53 13.66 11.10
N GLY A 267 -0.45 13.77 12.43
CA GLY A 267 -1.24 14.69 13.23
C GLY A 267 -0.61 16.08 13.29
N PRO A 268 -1.38 17.10 13.73
CA PRO A 268 -0.88 18.46 13.86
C PRO A 268 0.25 18.54 14.91
N SER A 269 1.20 19.46 14.71
CA SER A 269 2.18 19.80 15.75
C SER A 269 1.50 20.54 16.90
N GLU A 270 2.03 20.38 18.12
CA GLU A 270 1.66 21.22 19.26
C GLU A 270 2.39 22.57 19.25
N LEU A 271 3.43 22.70 18.41
CA LEU A 271 4.25 23.91 18.27
C LEU A 271 3.64 24.84 17.23
N LYS A 272 3.50 26.11 17.58
CA LYS A 272 3.01 27.16 16.67
C LYS A 272 4.13 27.84 15.91
N THR A 273 5.35 27.82 16.46
CA THR A 273 6.52 28.32 15.75
C THR A 273 6.83 27.45 14.53
N PRO A 274 7.15 28.02 13.36
CA PRO A 274 7.60 27.23 12.21
C PRO A 274 8.86 26.41 12.55
N ALA A 275 9.03 25.26 11.91
CA ALA A 275 10.28 24.51 12.01
C ALA A 275 11.44 25.31 11.39
N PRO A 276 12.66 25.23 11.94
CA PRO A 276 13.83 25.85 11.33
C PRO A 276 14.03 25.34 9.89
N THR A 277 14.24 26.26 8.95
CA THR A 277 14.49 25.90 7.55
C THR A 277 15.93 25.39 7.41
N ALA A 278 16.11 24.19 6.87
CA ALA A 278 17.44 23.70 6.49
C ALA A 278 18.04 24.59 5.36
N PRO A 279 19.37 24.75 5.27
CA PRO A 279 19.99 25.51 4.18
C PRO A 279 19.55 24.97 2.81
N GLY A 280 18.96 25.83 1.98
CA GLY A 280 18.51 25.46 0.63
C GLY A 280 17.11 24.87 0.52
N GLN A 281 16.33 24.78 1.61
CA GLN A 281 14.91 24.42 1.56
C GLN A 281 14.01 25.65 1.66
N ALA A 282 12.82 25.59 1.05
CA ALA A 282 11.80 26.60 1.27
C ALA A 282 11.29 26.52 2.72
N PRO A 283 10.96 27.65 3.38
CA PRO A 283 10.38 27.62 4.71
C PRO A 283 9.15 26.72 4.76
N ALA A 284 9.06 25.84 5.76
CA ALA A 284 7.82 25.12 6.00
C ALA A 284 6.71 26.14 6.29
N ALA A 285 5.57 26.02 5.60
CA ALA A 285 4.40 26.85 5.88
C ALA A 285 4.04 26.73 7.38
N ALA A 286 3.69 27.86 8.00
CA ALA A 286 3.18 27.83 9.37
C ALA A 286 1.98 26.88 9.44
N ALA A 287 1.89 26.07 10.48
CA ALA A 287 0.75 25.17 10.66
C ALA A 287 -0.53 26.02 10.73
N GLU A 288 -1.45 25.82 9.77
CA GLU A 288 -2.78 26.43 9.86
C GLU A 288 -3.54 25.85 11.05
N ASP A 289 -4.13 26.74 11.87
CA ASP A 289 -4.96 26.33 13.01
C ASP A 289 -6.15 25.48 12.52
N GLY A 290 -6.23 24.23 12.97
CA GLY A 290 -7.41 23.37 12.80
C GLY A 290 -7.47 22.53 11.51
N GLY A 291 -6.39 22.46 10.72
CA GLY A 291 -6.31 21.56 9.56
C GLY A 291 -6.43 20.09 9.97
N THR A 292 -7.58 19.46 9.71
CA THR A 292 -7.78 18.02 9.97
C THR A 292 -7.25 17.12 8.85
N GLY A 293 -6.53 17.64 7.86
CA GLY A 293 -6.01 16.89 6.70
C GLY A 293 -4.50 17.02 6.53
N VAL A 294 -3.92 16.28 5.58
CA VAL A 294 -2.57 16.59 5.11
C VAL A 294 -2.57 17.88 4.31
N ASP A 295 -1.45 18.58 4.27
CA ASP A 295 -1.28 19.78 3.44
C ASP A 295 -1.53 19.47 1.95
N ARG A 296 -2.07 20.44 1.20
CA ARG A 296 -2.43 20.27 -0.22
C ARG A 296 -1.20 20.02 -1.09
N ASP A 297 -0.10 20.75 -0.89
CA ASP A 297 1.11 20.56 -1.70
C ASP A 297 1.67 19.15 -1.50
N TYR A 298 1.62 18.65 -0.26
CA TYR A 298 1.97 17.28 0.05
C TYR A 298 1.00 16.26 -0.57
N ALA A 299 -0.31 16.48 -0.47
CA ALA A 299 -1.33 15.58 -1.03
C ALA A 299 -1.18 15.42 -2.55
N PHE A 300 -0.95 16.54 -3.23
CA PHE A 300 -0.88 16.67 -4.68
C PHE A 300 0.55 16.59 -5.25
N GLN A 301 1.54 16.23 -4.43
CA GLN A 301 2.93 16.06 -4.88
C GLN A 301 3.06 15.05 -6.03
N TYR A 302 2.33 13.94 -5.95
CA TYR A 302 2.29 12.89 -6.98
C TYR A 302 1.01 13.03 -7.82
N SER A 303 0.90 14.14 -8.53
CA SER A 303 -0.18 14.43 -9.47
C SER A 303 0.20 14.01 -10.89
N TYR A 304 -0.67 13.24 -11.51
CA TYR A 304 -0.49 12.73 -12.87
C TYR A 304 -0.62 13.86 -13.90
N GLY A 305 0.30 13.95 -14.86
CA GLY A 305 0.14 14.88 -15.98
C GLY A 305 -1.10 14.54 -16.81
N VAL A 306 -1.79 15.54 -17.38
CA VAL A 306 -2.99 15.27 -18.21
C VAL A 306 -2.66 14.33 -19.37
N GLY A 307 -1.53 14.57 -20.05
CA GLY A 307 -1.02 13.73 -21.13
C GLY A 307 -0.55 12.35 -20.66
N GLU A 308 -0.17 12.18 -19.38
CA GLU A 308 0.29 10.89 -18.85
C GLU A 308 -0.82 9.83 -18.88
N THR A 309 -2.08 10.24 -19.05
CA THR A 309 -3.22 9.33 -19.31
C THR A 309 -2.93 8.37 -20.47
N ILE A 310 -2.14 8.80 -21.45
CA ILE A 310 -1.78 7.97 -22.61
C ILE A 310 -0.86 6.81 -22.21
N THR A 311 -0.18 6.86 -21.05
CA THR A 311 0.65 5.73 -20.61
C THR A 311 -0.16 4.50 -20.22
N LEU A 312 -1.48 4.62 -20.03
CA LEU A 312 -2.37 3.47 -19.90
C LEU A 312 -2.29 2.57 -21.15
N LEU A 313 -2.02 3.16 -22.33
CA LEU A 313 -1.91 2.53 -23.64
C LEU A 313 -0.48 2.45 -24.19
N ILE A 314 0.39 3.43 -23.91
CA ILE A 314 1.77 3.51 -24.41
C ILE A 314 2.71 3.68 -23.20
N PRO A 315 3.35 2.61 -22.69
CA PRO A 315 3.97 2.63 -21.36
C PRO A 315 4.95 3.78 -21.17
N ASN A 316 5.87 3.98 -22.11
CA ASN A 316 6.87 5.04 -22.01
C ASN A 316 6.46 6.37 -22.67
N PHE A 317 5.16 6.70 -22.73
CA PHE A 317 4.73 7.98 -23.33
C PHE A 317 5.36 9.20 -22.65
N TYR A 318 5.60 9.16 -21.34
CA TYR A 318 6.41 10.17 -20.60
C TYR A 318 7.75 9.61 -20.10
N GLY A 319 8.30 8.64 -20.84
CA GLY A 319 9.50 7.89 -20.42
C GLY A 319 9.17 6.79 -19.41
N GLY A 320 10.21 6.15 -18.88
CA GLY A 320 10.10 5.04 -17.94
C GLY A 320 10.00 5.51 -16.48
N ALA A 321 10.84 4.93 -15.62
CA ALA A 321 10.94 5.36 -14.22
C ALA A 321 11.83 6.60 -14.08
N SER A 322 11.69 7.32 -12.95
CA SER A 322 12.59 8.41 -12.56
C SER A 322 14.03 7.94 -12.33
N SER A 323 14.25 6.64 -12.18
CA SER A 323 15.56 6.00 -12.22
C SER A 323 15.41 4.63 -12.90
N MET A 324 16.01 4.49 -14.08
CA MET A 324 15.98 3.28 -14.89
C MET A 324 17.35 3.04 -15.55
N PRO A 325 17.84 1.80 -15.62
CA PRO A 325 19.06 1.50 -16.36
C PRO A 325 18.86 1.72 -17.87
N LEU A 326 19.85 2.34 -18.51
CA LEU A 326 20.00 2.42 -19.96
C LEU A 326 21.14 1.50 -20.42
N GLY A 327 21.02 0.95 -21.62
CA GLY A 327 22.07 0.14 -22.23
C GLY A 327 23.22 0.99 -22.77
N THR A 328 24.40 0.39 -22.96
CA THR A 328 25.54 1.05 -23.62
C THR A 328 25.26 1.39 -25.09
N ASP A 329 24.26 0.74 -25.68
CA ASP A 329 23.74 0.98 -27.02
C ASP A 329 22.71 2.11 -27.09
N SER A 330 22.32 2.71 -25.96
CA SER A 330 21.48 3.92 -25.92
C SER A 330 22.16 5.12 -26.56
N ASN A 331 21.40 6.16 -26.90
CA ASN A 331 21.95 7.42 -27.39
C ASN A 331 22.92 8.01 -26.36
N LEU A 332 22.58 7.96 -25.07
CA LEU A 332 23.44 8.45 -23.99
C LEU A 332 24.73 7.63 -23.83
N GLY A 333 24.64 6.31 -23.93
CA GLY A 333 25.81 5.42 -23.93
C GLY A 333 26.74 5.70 -25.12
N ARG A 334 26.18 5.89 -26.32
CA ARG A 334 26.93 6.27 -27.53
C ARG A 334 27.52 7.68 -27.46
N ALA A 335 26.90 8.58 -26.68
CA ALA A 335 27.40 9.92 -26.43
C ALA A 335 28.56 9.95 -25.41
N GLY A 336 28.96 8.80 -24.85
CA GLY A 336 30.17 8.66 -24.05
C GLY A 336 29.96 8.66 -22.54
N LEU A 337 28.72 8.53 -22.05
CA LEU A 337 28.49 8.36 -20.60
C LEU A 337 29.00 6.98 -20.15
N PRO A 338 29.87 6.88 -19.13
CA PRO A 338 30.39 5.60 -18.67
C PRO A 338 29.29 4.65 -18.19
N ALA A 339 29.49 3.34 -18.38
CA ALA A 339 28.48 2.31 -18.10
C ALA A 339 28.02 2.29 -16.63
N GLU A 340 28.88 2.68 -15.69
CA GLU A 340 28.55 2.80 -14.26
C GLU A 340 27.44 3.83 -14.00
N TYR A 341 27.39 4.92 -14.76
CA TYR A 341 26.35 5.94 -14.61
C TYR A 341 25.06 5.57 -15.35
N LEU A 342 25.13 4.72 -16.38
CA LEU A 342 23.95 4.31 -17.14
C LEU A 342 22.95 3.46 -16.31
N GLY A 343 23.37 2.92 -15.16
CA GLY A 343 22.53 2.05 -14.33
C GLY A 343 21.31 2.73 -13.67
N ALA A 344 21.27 4.06 -13.63
CA ALA A 344 20.25 4.81 -12.88
C ALA A 344 19.90 6.16 -13.53
N MET A 345 19.45 6.15 -14.79
CA MET A 345 19.19 7.38 -15.56
C MET A 345 17.74 7.88 -15.43
N PRO A 346 17.52 9.21 -15.40
CA PRO A 346 16.19 9.80 -15.28
C PRO A 346 15.49 9.87 -16.64
N THR A 347 14.93 8.74 -17.06
CA THR A 347 14.18 8.62 -18.32
C THR A 347 12.79 9.25 -18.25
N TYR A 348 12.20 9.35 -17.06
CA TYR A 348 10.92 10.02 -16.87
C TYR A 348 11.04 11.53 -17.11
N TRP A 349 10.12 12.09 -17.88
CA TRP A 349 10.08 13.52 -18.24
C TRP A 349 8.73 14.19 -17.99
N GLY A 350 7.86 13.54 -17.23
CA GLY A 350 6.55 14.08 -16.87
C GLY A 350 6.57 15.03 -15.66
N GLN A 351 5.39 15.29 -15.10
CA GLN A 351 5.17 16.33 -14.09
C GLN A 351 5.21 15.84 -12.63
N GLN A 352 5.30 14.53 -12.40
CA GLN A 352 5.41 13.94 -11.06
C GLN A 352 6.81 14.18 -10.49
N SER A 353 6.91 14.31 -9.17
CA SER A 353 8.21 14.45 -8.50
C SER A 353 9.07 13.19 -8.62
N TYR A 354 8.43 12.02 -8.62
CA TYR A 354 9.06 10.72 -8.75
C TYR A 354 8.04 9.69 -9.24
N THR A 355 8.47 8.75 -10.07
CA THR A 355 7.70 7.57 -10.44
C THR A 355 8.58 6.32 -10.52
N ALA A 356 8.09 5.20 -9.98
CA ALA A 356 8.72 3.90 -10.11
C ALA A 356 8.45 3.24 -11.48
N GLY A 357 7.57 3.82 -12.29
CA GLY A 357 7.18 3.33 -13.60
C GLY A 357 5.77 3.80 -14.00
N PRO A 358 5.40 3.65 -15.27
CA PRO A 358 4.10 4.02 -15.78
C PRO A 358 3.02 3.09 -15.24
N VAL A 359 1.81 3.63 -15.17
CA VAL A 359 0.59 2.86 -14.91
C VAL A 359 0.08 2.37 -16.26
N TYR A 360 0.62 1.25 -16.75
CA TYR A 360 0.30 0.65 -18.05
C TYR A 360 -0.75 -0.46 -17.88
N MET A 361 -1.82 -0.39 -18.66
CA MET A 361 -2.96 -1.33 -18.59
C MET A 361 -2.85 -2.48 -19.60
N GLY A 362 -1.99 -2.35 -20.61
CA GLY A 362 -1.94 -3.24 -21.77
C GLY A 362 -2.62 -2.63 -23.00
N ALA A 363 -1.94 -2.64 -24.14
CA ALA A 363 -2.48 -2.22 -25.42
C ALA A 363 -3.61 -3.14 -25.89
N VAL A 364 -3.47 -4.45 -25.66
CA VAL A 364 -4.56 -5.42 -25.91
C VAL A 364 -5.76 -5.12 -25.00
N VAL A 365 -5.52 -4.83 -23.73
CA VAL A 365 -6.57 -4.53 -22.74
C VAL A 365 -7.30 -3.23 -23.09
N CYS A 366 -6.56 -2.18 -23.48
CA CYS A 366 -7.13 -0.92 -23.94
C CYS A 366 -8.01 -1.12 -25.19
N PHE A 367 -7.56 -1.91 -26.16
CA PHE A 367 -8.38 -2.29 -27.33
C PHE A 367 -9.67 -3.01 -26.91
N LEU A 368 -9.57 -4.01 -26.03
CA LEU A 368 -10.72 -4.75 -25.53
C LEU A 368 -11.66 -3.88 -24.68
N PHE A 369 -11.13 -2.91 -23.94
CA PHE A 369 -11.91 -1.93 -23.18
C PHE A 369 -12.76 -1.07 -24.11
N ILE A 370 -12.16 -0.48 -25.15
CA ILE A 370 -12.88 0.30 -26.17
C ILE A 370 -13.92 -0.58 -26.88
N LEU A 371 -13.58 -1.83 -27.21
CA LEU A 371 -14.55 -2.78 -27.76
C LEU A 371 -15.73 -3.02 -26.80
N GLY A 372 -15.45 -3.13 -25.51
CA GLY A 372 -16.46 -3.31 -24.47
C GLY A 372 -17.48 -2.18 -24.40
N LEU A 373 -17.08 -0.95 -24.72
CA LEU A 373 -17.99 0.20 -24.83
C LEU A 373 -19.05 0.01 -25.93
N PHE A 374 -18.79 -0.84 -26.93
CA PHE A 374 -19.74 -1.13 -28.01
C PHE A 374 -20.57 -2.40 -27.78
N VAL A 375 -20.01 -3.42 -27.12
CA VAL A 375 -20.59 -4.78 -27.11
C VAL A 375 -21.13 -5.25 -25.75
N VAL A 376 -20.64 -4.71 -24.63
CA VAL A 376 -21.08 -5.13 -23.28
C VAL A 376 -22.40 -4.47 -22.93
N GLU A 377 -23.23 -5.07 -22.08
CA GLU A 377 -24.51 -4.48 -21.65
C GLU A 377 -24.36 -3.03 -21.13
N LYS A 378 -25.33 -2.15 -21.44
CA LYS A 378 -25.30 -0.71 -21.08
C LYS A 378 -25.05 -0.48 -19.59
N ARG A 379 -25.78 -1.19 -18.74
CA ARG A 379 -25.67 -1.07 -17.28
C ARG A 379 -24.25 -1.33 -16.80
N THR A 380 -23.64 -2.42 -17.27
CA THR A 380 -22.29 -2.83 -16.89
C THR A 380 -21.20 -1.93 -17.50
N ARG A 381 -21.34 -1.51 -18.77
CA ARG A 381 -20.33 -0.66 -19.41
C ARG A 381 -20.25 0.74 -18.79
N TYR A 382 -21.37 1.31 -18.35
CA TYR A 382 -21.38 2.70 -17.87
C TYR A 382 -20.74 2.89 -16.50
N TRP A 383 -20.92 1.96 -15.55
CA TRP A 383 -20.26 2.11 -14.25
C TRP A 383 -18.75 1.87 -14.34
N LEU A 384 -18.33 0.94 -15.20
CA LEU A 384 -16.91 0.70 -15.48
C LEU A 384 -16.29 1.91 -16.18
N LEU A 385 -16.96 2.48 -17.19
CA LEU A 385 -16.51 3.70 -17.86
C LEU A 385 -16.45 4.90 -16.91
N ALA A 386 -17.51 5.14 -16.13
CA ALA A 386 -17.56 6.24 -15.16
C ALA A 386 -16.47 6.09 -14.09
N GLY A 387 -16.21 4.87 -13.61
CA GLY A 387 -15.10 4.56 -12.72
C GLY A 387 -13.74 4.91 -13.35
N THR A 388 -13.47 4.45 -14.58
CA THR A 388 -12.24 4.78 -15.30
C THR A 388 -12.08 6.29 -15.48
N VAL A 389 -13.13 7.00 -15.91
CA VAL A 389 -13.08 8.46 -16.10
C VAL A 389 -12.81 9.18 -14.77
N LEU A 390 -13.57 8.85 -13.71
CA LEU A 390 -13.35 9.45 -12.39
C LEU A 390 -11.91 9.23 -11.91
N SER A 391 -11.37 8.02 -12.11
CA SER A 391 -10.01 7.68 -11.68
C SER A 391 -8.94 8.53 -12.36
N ILE A 392 -9.11 8.83 -13.65
CA ILE A 392 -8.19 9.67 -14.42
C ILE A 392 -8.28 11.12 -13.95
N LEU A 393 -9.52 11.63 -13.76
CA LEU A 393 -9.73 13.01 -13.26
C LEU A 393 -9.14 13.22 -11.87
N LEU A 394 -9.27 12.24 -10.97
CA LEU A 394 -8.66 12.27 -9.64
C LEU A 394 -7.14 12.16 -9.71
N ALA A 395 -6.62 11.32 -10.60
CA ALA A 395 -5.18 11.15 -10.77
C ALA A 395 -4.48 12.43 -11.24
N TRP A 396 -5.15 13.26 -12.05
CA TRP A 396 -4.58 14.53 -12.53
C TRP A 396 -4.21 15.50 -11.42
N GLY A 397 -4.84 15.43 -10.25
CA GLY A 397 -4.46 16.21 -9.07
C GLY A 397 -4.32 17.71 -9.36
N LYS A 398 -3.14 18.28 -9.10
CA LYS A 398 -2.85 19.70 -9.38
C LYS A 398 -2.90 20.09 -10.86
N ASN A 399 -2.92 19.12 -11.77
CA ASN A 399 -3.11 19.40 -13.20
C ASN A 399 -4.61 19.56 -13.57
N PHE A 400 -5.51 19.39 -12.58
CA PHE A 400 -6.92 19.77 -12.65
C PHE A 400 -7.43 20.23 -11.26
N GLU A 401 -6.88 21.34 -10.77
CA GLU A 401 -7.07 21.85 -9.40
C GLU A 401 -8.53 22.10 -9.05
N THR A 402 -9.32 22.70 -9.94
CA THR A 402 -10.72 23.04 -9.66
C THR A 402 -11.54 21.83 -9.24
N PHE A 403 -11.37 20.70 -9.93
CA PHE A 403 -12.05 19.45 -9.56
C PHE A 403 -11.40 18.81 -8.33
N ASN A 404 -10.07 18.70 -8.32
CA ASN A 404 -9.37 17.93 -7.30
C ASN A 404 -9.38 18.59 -5.93
N TYR A 405 -9.28 19.92 -5.84
CA TYR A 405 -9.35 20.64 -4.57
C TYR A 405 -10.78 20.61 -4.01
N LEU A 406 -11.79 20.75 -4.88
CA LEU A 406 -13.19 20.58 -4.48
C LEU A 406 -13.46 19.20 -3.88
N ILE A 407 -13.00 18.14 -4.55
CA ILE A 407 -13.15 16.77 -4.04
C ILE A 407 -12.36 16.58 -2.74
N PHE A 408 -11.16 17.15 -2.65
CA PHE A 408 -10.34 17.08 -1.45
C PHE A 408 -11.01 17.71 -0.23
N ASP A 409 -11.70 18.83 -0.42
CA ASP A 409 -12.37 19.54 0.66
C ASP A 409 -13.73 18.92 1.05
N ILE A 410 -14.48 18.39 0.09
CA ILE A 410 -15.86 17.91 0.31
C ILE A 410 -15.92 16.42 0.67
N LEU A 411 -15.06 15.59 0.06
CA LEU A 411 -15.23 14.14 0.13
C LEU A 411 -14.71 13.58 1.46
N PRO A 412 -15.56 12.95 2.30
CA PRO A 412 -15.17 12.55 3.65
C PRO A 412 -13.95 11.62 3.68
N GLY A 413 -12.93 12.01 4.46
CA GLY A 413 -11.70 11.25 4.64
C GLY A 413 -10.72 11.30 3.47
N TYR A 414 -11.08 11.89 2.32
CA TYR A 414 -10.17 11.99 1.17
C TYR A 414 -8.95 12.88 1.46
N ASN A 415 -9.15 13.93 2.26
CA ASN A 415 -8.10 14.83 2.74
C ASN A 415 -7.04 14.18 3.67
N LYS A 416 -7.18 12.89 3.97
CA LYS A 416 -6.20 12.10 4.72
C LYS A 416 -5.19 11.38 3.83
N PHE A 417 -5.40 11.37 2.51
CA PHE A 417 -4.58 10.63 1.57
C PHE A 417 -3.53 11.50 0.87
N ARG A 418 -2.41 10.87 0.51
CA ARG A 418 -1.34 11.46 -0.31
C ARG A 418 -1.24 10.72 -1.64
N ALA A 419 -0.60 11.33 -2.63
CA ALA A 419 -0.36 10.74 -3.94
C ALA A 419 -1.65 10.35 -4.68
N VAL A 420 -2.38 11.35 -5.15
CA VAL A 420 -3.67 11.19 -5.84
C VAL A 420 -3.60 10.37 -7.14
N SER A 421 -2.42 10.23 -7.76
CA SER A 421 -2.21 9.33 -8.90
C SER A 421 -2.57 7.87 -8.59
N MET A 422 -2.60 7.46 -7.32
CA MET A 422 -3.09 6.15 -6.89
C MET A 422 -4.56 5.90 -7.25
N ALA A 423 -5.36 6.93 -7.56
CA ALA A 423 -6.74 6.75 -8.01
C ALA A 423 -6.84 5.84 -9.25
N LEU A 424 -5.79 5.77 -10.09
CA LEU A 424 -5.73 4.92 -11.29
C LEU A 424 -5.91 3.43 -11.03
N VAL A 425 -5.81 2.94 -9.78
CA VAL A 425 -6.16 1.56 -9.44
C VAL A 425 -7.62 1.23 -9.75
N ILE A 426 -8.50 2.23 -9.80
CA ILE A 426 -9.89 2.07 -10.24
C ILE A 426 -9.92 1.72 -11.74
N ALA A 427 -9.17 2.44 -12.60
CA ALA A 427 -9.04 2.10 -14.02
C ALA A 427 -8.39 0.71 -14.19
N GLN A 428 -7.41 0.38 -13.35
CA GLN A 428 -6.75 -0.92 -13.32
C GLN A 428 -7.70 -2.09 -13.03
N LEU A 429 -8.76 -1.85 -12.27
CA LEU A 429 -9.84 -2.83 -12.10
C LEU A 429 -10.83 -2.75 -13.26
N ALA A 430 -11.32 -1.56 -13.58
CA ALA A 430 -12.45 -1.37 -14.47
C ALA A 430 -12.15 -1.75 -15.94
N MET A 431 -10.95 -1.41 -16.45
CA MET A 431 -10.59 -1.62 -17.85
C MET A 431 -10.44 -3.12 -18.19
N PRO A 432 -9.67 -3.92 -17.43
CA PRO A 432 -9.60 -5.37 -17.64
C PRO A 432 -10.94 -6.09 -17.49
N ILE A 433 -11.77 -5.70 -16.50
CA ILE A 433 -13.10 -6.30 -16.32
C ILE A 433 -13.96 -6.08 -17.56
N LEU A 434 -14.04 -4.84 -18.05
CA LEU A 434 -14.84 -4.54 -19.25
C LEU A 434 -14.27 -5.24 -20.49
N GLY A 435 -12.94 -5.28 -20.64
CA GLY A 435 -12.26 -5.97 -21.73
C GLY A 435 -12.51 -7.48 -21.74
N ALA A 436 -12.48 -8.13 -20.58
CA ALA A 436 -12.77 -9.56 -20.45
C ALA A 436 -14.24 -9.88 -20.78
N LEU A 437 -15.18 -9.02 -20.37
CA LEU A 437 -16.59 -9.14 -20.75
C LEU A 437 -16.79 -8.96 -22.26
N ALA A 438 -16.08 -8.00 -22.87
CA ALA A 438 -16.09 -7.80 -24.32
C ALA A 438 -15.57 -9.04 -25.07
N LEU A 439 -14.45 -9.59 -24.60
CA LEU A 439 -13.86 -10.80 -25.17
C LEU A 439 -14.79 -12.01 -25.03
N SER A 440 -15.43 -12.17 -23.86
CA SER A 440 -16.43 -13.21 -23.60
C SER A 440 -17.62 -13.10 -24.55
N ARG A 441 -18.08 -11.86 -24.81
CA ARG A 441 -19.17 -11.56 -25.73
C ARG A 441 -18.84 -11.91 -27.17
N VAL A 442 -17.62 -11.62 -27.61
CA VAL A 442 -17.15 -11.91 -28.97
C VAL A 442 -16.92 -13.41 -29.15
N LEU A 443 -16.19 -14.07 -28.25
CA LEU A 443 -15.83 -15.49 -28.35
C LEU A 443 -16.95 -16.48 -27.97
N ARG A 444 -18.18 -16.00 -27.78
CA ARG A 444 -19.34 -16.86 -27.53
C ARG A 444 -19.59 -17.78 -28.75
N PRO A 445 -19.69 -19.11 -28.58
CA PRO A 445 -20.04 -20.02 -29.66
C PRO A 445 -21.37 -19.62 -30.29
N ARG A 446 -21.42 -19.59 -31.62
CA ARG A 446 -22.63 -19.27 -32.39
C ARG A 446 -22.99 -20.46 -33.26
N ALA A 447 -24.29 -20.69 -33.43
CA ALA A 447 -24.78 -21.71 -34.36
C ALA A 447 -24.37 -21.32 -35.79
N VAL A 448 -23.80 -22.27 -36.51
CA VAL A 448 -23.51 -22.11 -37.95
C VAL A 448 -24.86 -22.12 -38.67
N VAL A 449 -25.17 -21.06 -39.43
CA VAL A 449 -26.35 -21.07 -40.31
C VAL A 449 -25.97 -21.94 -41.52
N PRO A 450 -26.67 -23.05 -41.77
CA PRO A 450 -26.37 -23.90 -42.93
C PRO A 450 -26.47 -23.10 -44.22
N ALA A 451 -25.62 -23.43 -45.20
CA ALA A 451 -25.70 -22.82 -46.53
C ALA A 451 -27.08 -23.10 -47.16
N ALA A 452 -27.64 -22.09 -47.84
CA ALA A 452 -28.95 -22.20 -48.47
C ALA A 452 -28.97 -23.20 -49.64
N ALA A 453 -27.81 -23.45 -50.26
CA ALA A 453 -27.61 -24.46 -51.29
C ALA A 453 -26.19 -25.07 -51.21
N PRO A 454 -26.00 -26.35 -51.63
CA PRO A 454 -24.67 -26.94 -51.79
C PRO A 454 -23.81 -26.08 -52.72
N GLY A 455 -22.60 -25.69 -52.27
CA GLY A 455 -21.70 -24.82 -53.03
C GLY A 455 -21.85 -23.31 -52.78
N THR A 456 -22.82 -22.88 -51.97
CA THR A 456 -22.91 -21.48 -51.48
C THR A 456 -22.24 -21.32 -50.12
N ALA A 457 -21.66 -20.14 -49.85
CA ALA A 457 -21.04 -19.87 -48.54
C ALA A 457 -22.09 -19.92 -47.42
N ALA A 458 -21.74 -20.51 -46.28
CA ALA A 458 -22.58 -20.50 -45.09
C ALA A 458 -22.94 -19.05 -44.69
N ALA A 459 -24.22 -18.79 -44.40
CA ALA A 459 -24.66 -17.45 -44.05
C ALA A 459 -24.04 -17.02 -42.71
N VAL A 460 -23.47 -15.81 -42.68
CA VAL A 460 -22.96 -15.23 -41.43
C VAL A 460 -24.14 -14.98 -40.50
N ALA A 461 -24.11 -15.54 -39.29
CA ALA A 461 -25.16 -15.29 -38.30
C ALA A 461 -25.37 -13.76 -38.12
N PRO A 462 -26.62 -13.25 -38.05
CA PRO A 462 -26.89 -11.80 -38.00
C PRO A 462 -26.13 -11.06 -36.89
N GLU A 463 -25.95 -11.75 -35.75
CA GLU A 463 -25.18 -11.25 -34.62
C GLU A 463 -23.68 -11.12 -34.92
N THR A 464 -23.09 -12.06 -35.67
CA THR A 464 -21.70 -12.00 -36.12
C THR A 464 -21.50 -10.82 -37.09
N ALA A 465 -22.46 -10.60 -37.99
CA ALA A 465 -22.44 -9.45 -38.90
C ALA A 465 -22.50 -8.11 -38.15
N ALA A 466 -23.21 -8.04 -37.03
CA ALA A 466 -23.29 -6.84 -36.18
C ALA A 466 -22.06 -6.60 -35.29
N LEU A 467 -21.24 -7.63 -35.02
CA LEU A 467 -20.05 -7.52 -34.17
C LEU A 467 -18.79 -7.13 -34.92
N LEU A 468 -18.64 -7.60 -36.17
CA LEU A 468 -17.46 -7.31 -36.98
C LEU A 468 -17.15 -5.80 -37.12
N PRO A 469 -18.10 -4.91 -37.47
CA PRO A 469 -17.81 -3.48 -37.57
C PRO A 469 -17.40 -2.89 -36.22
N LYS A 470 -17.97 -3.36 -35.10
CA LYS A 470 -17.62 -2.88 -33.75
C LYS A 470 -16.18 -3.25 -33.37
N VAL A 471 -15.75 -4.47 -33.73
CA VAL A 471 -14.35 -4.92 -33.57
C VAL A 471 -13.40 -4.05 -34.39
N LEU A 472 -13.75 -3.76 -35.65
CA LEU A 472 -12.93 -2.91 -36.52
C LEU A 472 -12.88 -1.46 -36.03
N TYR A 473 -14.01 -0.89 -35.58
CA TYR A 473 -14.04 0.47 -35.01
C TYR A 473 -13.20 0.57 -33.74
N ALA A 474 -13.31 -0.40 -32.83
CA ALA A 474 -12.47 -0.42 -31.64
C ALA A 474 -10.98 -0.49 -32.01
N GLY A 475 -10.62 -1.34 -32.97
CA GLY A 475 -9.24 -1.45 -33.47
C GLY A 475 -8.75 -0.14 -34.10
N ALA A 476 -9.57 0.49 -34.94
CA ALA A 476 -9.26 1.76 -35.59
C ALA A 476 -9.11 2.91 -34.59
N ILE A 477 -9.96 2.99 -33.56
CA ILE A 477 -9.87 4.01 -32.51
C ILE A 477 -8.57 3.82 -31.71
N THR A 478 -8.31 2.61 -31.20
CA THR A 478 -7.12 2.37 -30.36
C THR A 478 -5.82 2.53 -31.16
N ALA A 479 -5.76 1.98 -32.38
CA ALA A 479 -4.60 2.19 -33.26
C ALA A 479 -4.46 3.65 -33.70
N GLY A 480 -5.58 4.36 -33.93
CA GLY A 480 -5.60 5.78 -34.24
C GLY A 480 -4.98 6.63 -33.14
N ILE A 481 -5.28 6.34 -31.87
CA ILE A 481 -4.63 7.01 -30.73
C ILE A 481 -3.11 6.78 -30.74
N CYS A 482 -2.66 5.55 -31.03
CA CYS A 482 -1.24 5.25 -31.17
C CYS A 482 -0.58 6.03 -32.33
N VAL A 483 -1.23 6.10 -33.50
CA VAL A 483 -0.71 6.87 -34.64
C VAL A 483 -0.65 8.36 -34.31
N LEU A 484 -1.67 8.92 -33.67
CA LEU A 484 -1.66 10.31 -33.24
C LEU A 484 -0.55 10.59 -32.22
N ALA A 485 -0.32 9.69 -31.27
CA ALA A 485 0.79 9.78 -30.32
C ALA A 485 2.16 9.74 -31.02
N TYR A 486 2.33 8.89 -32.03
CA TYR A 486 3.54 8.85 -32.85
C TYR A 486 3.80 10.17 -33.56
N LEU A 487 2.78 10.71 -34.24
CA LEU A 487 2.88 12.00 -34.94
C LEU A 487 3.16 13.16 -33.97
N ALA A 488 2.48 13.19 -32.83
CA ALA A 488 2.70 14.19 -31.79
C ALA A 488 4.12 14.12 -31.20
N SER A 489 4.74 12.94 -31.13
CA SER A 489 6.09 12.75 -30.59
C SER A 489 7.19 13.51 -31.34
N PHE A 490 6.93 13.97 -32.57
CA PHE A 490 7.88 14.82 -33.32
C PHE A 490 7.80 16.29 -32.93
N SER A 491 6.77 16.70 -32.19
CA SER A 491 6.59 18.07 -31.68
C SER A 491 7.09 18.26 -30.24
N PHE A 492 7.49 17.19 -29.55
CA PHE A 492 7.96 17.24 -28.17
C PHE A 492 9.47 17.54 -28.11
N ASP A 493 9.89 18.32 -27.11
CA ASP A 493 11.31 18.61 -26.83
C ASP A 493 11.96 17.59 -25.88
N PHE A 494 11.16 16.71 -25.26
CA PHE A 494 11.55 15.68 -24.29
C PHE A 494 12.34 16.22 -23.08
N ALA A 495 12.21 17.52 -22.80
CA ALA A 495 12.81 18.14 -21.64
C ALA A 495 12.12 17.69 -20.36
N ALA A 496 12.89 17.55 -19.29
CA ALA A 496 12.37 17.23 -17.95
C ALA A 496 12.81 18.27 -16.93
N PRO A 497 12.06 18.49 -15.83
CA PRO A 497 12.47 19.40 -14.75
C PRO A 497 13.87 19.07 -14.17
N ILE A 498 14.23 17.79 -14.13
CA ILE A 498 15.53 17.31 -13.62
C ILE A 498 16.71 17.69 -14.51
N ASP A 499 16.48 18.03 -15.78
CA ASP A 499 17.53 18.36 -16.75
C ASP A 499 18.41 19.52 -16.26
N GLY A 500 17.80 20.52 -15.60
CA GLY A 500 18.52 21.65 -15.04
C GLY A 500 19.46 21.27 -13.88
N GLU A 501 19.10 20.25 -13.10
CA GLU A 501 19.94 19.74 -12.03
C GLU A 501 21.09 18.88 -12.57
N LEU A 502 20.83 18.06 -13.59
CA LEU A 502 21.87 17.32 -14.29
C LEU A 502 22.94 18.25 -14.86
N THR A 503 22.56 19.38 -15.44
CA THR A 503 23.51 20.38 -15.94
C THR A 503 24.41 20.92 -14.82
N LYS A 504 23.86 21.18 -13.62
CA LYS A 504 24.67 21.59 -12.45
C LYS A 504 25.61 20.48 -11.97
N GLN A 505 25.20 19.22 -12.14
CA GLN A 505 26.00 18.03 -11.83
C GLN A 505 27.04 17.69 -12.93
N GLY A 506 27.18 18.54 -13.97
CA GLY A 506 28.20 18.38 -15.00
C GLY A 506 27.76 17.69 -16.29
N PHE A 507 26.46 17.42 -16.49
CA PHE A 507 25.97 16.95 -17.78
C PHE A 507 26.20 17.99 -18.88
N THR A 508 26.96 17.62 -19.90
CA THR A 508 27.18 18.47 -21.08
C THR A 508 25.91 18.60 -21.92
N PRO A 509 25.77 19.67 -22.74
CA PRO A 509 24.63 19.80 -23.66
C PRO A 509 24.48 18.61 -24.63
N GLN A 510 25.59 17.98 -25.01
CA GLN A 510 25.58 16.78 -25.85
C GLN A 510 24.96 15.58 -25.12
N LEU A 511 25.38 15.31 -23.88
CA LEU A 511 24.80 14.24 -23.05
C LEU A 511 23.32 14.49 -22.78
N LEU A 512 22.93 15.74 -22.52
CA LEU A 512 21.53 16.09 -22.31
C LEU A 512 20.68 15.85 -23.56
N THR A 513 21.20 16.23 -24.74
CA THR A 513 20.54 15.96 -26.03
C THR A 513 20.39 14.46 -26.28
N ALA A 514 21.41 13.68 -25.94
CA ALA A 514 21.38 12.23 -26.07
C ALA A 514 20.35 11.58 -25.12
N LEU A 515 20.26 12.04 -23.87
CA LEU A 515 19.22 11.59 -22.93
C LEU A 515 17.81 11.92 -23.45
N ARG A 516 17.61 13.10 -24.04
CA ARG A 516 16.32 13.48 -24.66
C ARG A 516 16.00 12.61 -25.89
N ALA A 517 17.00 12.23 -26.67
CA ALA A 517 16.82 11.27 -27.76
C ALA A 517 16.41 9.88 -27.24
N ASP A 518 17.00 9.40 -26.14
CA ASP A 518 16.58 8.15 -25.49
C ASP A 518 15.12 8.21 -25.01
N ARG A 519 14.69 9.34 -24.42
CA ARG A 519 13.28 9.56 -24.05
C ARG A 519 12.35 9.49 -25.26
N ALA A 520 12.77 10.06 -26.39
CA ALA A 520 12.00 10.01 -27.64
C ALA A 520 11.90 8.58 -28.20
N ASP A 521 13.01 7.83 -28.19
CA ASP A 521 13.04 6.45 -28.66
C ASP A 521 12.18 5.54 -27.79
N LEU A 522 12.21 5.71 -26.46
CA LEU A 522 11.35 4.97 -25.53
C LEU A 522 9.86 5.12 -25.88
N LEU A 523 9.40 6.36 -26.11
CA LEU A 523 8.02 6.63 -26.52
C LEU A 523 7.69 5.97 -27.86
N ARG A 524 8.50 6.25 -28.89
CA ARG A 524 8.23 5.82 -30.28
C ARG A 524 8.25 4.31 -30.43
N ASN A 525 9.18 3.63 -29.77
CA ASN A 525 9.26 2.17 -29.77
C ASN A 525 8.02 1.54 -29.12
N ASP A 526 7.53 2.12 -28.03
CA ASP A 526 6.33 1.63 -27.35
C ASP A 526 5.04 1.88 -28.14
N VAL A 527 4.99 2.92 -28.98
CA VAL A 527 3.89 3.10 -29.94
C VAL A 527 3.83 1.94 -30.93
N TRP A 528 4.96 1.60 -31.56
CA TRP A 528 5.03 0.50 -32.54
C TRP A 528 4.70 -0.85 -31.90
N ARG A 529 5.22 -1.07 -30.70
CA ARG A 529 4.89 -2.24 -29.89
C ARG A 529 3.38 -2.32 -29.62
N GLY A 530 2.76 -1.22 -29.20
CA GLY A 530 1.31 -1.15 -28.98
C GLY A 530 0.52 -1.48 -30.24
N LEU A 531 0.89 -0.89 -31.39
CA LEU A 531 0.27 -1.16 -32.69
C LEU A 531 0.36 -2.63 -33.09
N LEU A 532 1.49 -3.29 -32.85
CA LEU A 532 1.68 -4.72 -33.10
C LEU A 532 0.69 -5.56 -32.30
N PHE A 533 0.59 -5.33 -30.99
CA PHE A 533 -0.30 -6.08 -30.10
C PHE A 533 -1.79 -5.83 -30.42
N ILE A 534 -2.17 -4.57 -30.68
CA ILE A 534 -3.53 -4.21 -31.10
C ILE A 534 -3.87 -4.89 -32.44
N GLY A 535 -2.98 -4.82 -33.42
CA GLY A 535 -3.16 -5.45 -34.73
C GLY A 535 -3.30 -6.97 -34.64
N ALA A 536 -2.48 -7.63 -33.82
CA ALA A 536 -2.56 -9.06 -33.59
C ALA A 536 -3.89 -9.45 -32.91
N ALA A 537 -4.29 -8.75 -31.86
CA ALA A 537 -5.56 -9.00 -31.17
C ALA A 537 -6.77 -8.76 -32.08
N LEU A 538 -6.75 -7.67 -32.85
CA LEU A 538 -7.74 -7.37 -33.87
C LEU A 538 -7.83 -8.49 -34.91
N GLY A 539 -6.69 -8.97 -35.40
CA GLY A 539 -6.59 -10.08 -36.35
C GLY A 539 -7.23 -11.37 -35.80
N VAL A 540 -6.94 -11.74 -34.55
CA VAL A 540 -7.53 -12.91 -33.89
C VAL A 540 -9.05 -12.82 -33.85
N LEU A 541 -9.60 -11.68 -33.40
CA LEU A 541 -11.05 -11.49 -33.33
C LEU A 541 -11.68 -11.43 -34.73
N TYR A 542 -11.02 -10.81 -35.70
CA TYR A 542 -11.46 -10.75 -37.09
C TYR A 542 -11.57 -12.15 -37.71
N PHE A 543 -10.50 -12.96 -37.63
CA PHE A 543 -10.50 -14.31 -38.21
C PHE A 543 -11.45 -15.26 -37.49
N TYR A 544 -11.61 -15.12 -36.17
CA TYR A 544 -12.62 -15.84 -35.41
C TYR A 544 -14.04 -15.51 -35.90
N LEU A 545 -14.38 -14.22 -36.03
CA LEU A 545 -15.70 -13.79 -36.51
C LEU A 545 -15.96 -14.17 -37.99
N LYS A 546 -14.90 -14.30 -38.80
CA LYS A 546 -15.00 -14.84 -40.17
C LYS A 546 -15.08 -16.36 -40.24
N GLY A 547 -15.08 -17.06 -39.10
CA GLY A 547 -15.13 -18.53 -39.04
C GLY A 547 -13.84 -19.22 -39.49
N LYS A 548 -12.74 -18.47 -39.65
CA LYS A 548 -11.41 -19.01 -40.04
C LYS A 548 -10.58 -19.48 -38.85
N LEU A 549 -10.99 -19.14 -37.63
CA LEU A 549 -10.31 -19.52 -36.40
C LEU A 549 -11.33 -20.07 -35.40
N ALA A 550 -11.07 -21.24 -34.82
CA ALA A 550 -11.92 -21.82 -33.80
C ALA A 550 -11.82 -21.05 -32.47
N MET A 551 -12.81 -21.20 -31.61
CA MET A 551 -12.88 -20.47 -30.33
C MET A 551 -11.71 -20.78 -29.39
N MET A 552 -11.34 -22.05 -29.24
CA MET A 552 -10.26 -22.47 -28.34
C MET A 552 -8.90 -21.85 -28.70
N PRO A 553 -8.40 -21.98 -29.95
CA PRO A 553 -7.15 -21.33 -30.33
C PRO A 553 -7.27 -19.80 -30.28
N ALA A 554 -8.40 -19.19 -30.66
CA ALA A 554 -8.59 -17.75 -30.52
C ALA A 554 -8.44 -17.29 -29.06
N ALA A 555 -9.08 -18.00 -28.12
CA ALA A 555 -8.98 -17.68 -26.70
C ALA A 555 -7.56 -17.88 -26.15
N LEU A 556 -6.87 -18.97 -26.53
CA LEU A 556 -5.48 -19.22 -26.13
C LEU A 556 -4.51 -18.14 -26.65
N VAL A 557 -4.65 -17.75 -27.91
CA VAL A 557 -3.84 -16.66 -28.49
C VAL A 557 -4.14 -15.34 -27.79
N MET A 558 -5.40 -15.06 -27.43
CA MET A 558 -5.73 -13.85 -26.66
C MET A 558 -5.12 -13.86 -25.25
N VAL A 559 -5.09 -15.01 -24.56
CA VAL A 559 -4.36 -15.15 -23.27
C VAL A 559 -2.88 -14.84 -23.48
N ALA A 560 -2.26 -15.43 -24.51
CA ALA A 560 -0.85 -15.22 -24.81
C ALA A 560 -0.55 -13.76 -25.18
N LEU A 561 -1.38 -13.11 -26.00
CA LEU A 561 -1.21 -11.71 -26.38
C LEU A 561 -1.31 -10.77 -25.18
N VAL A 562 -2.30 -10.96 -24.31
CA VAL A 562 -2.42 -10.16 -23.07
C VAL A 562 -1.22 -10.40 -22.16
N LEU A 563 -0.79 -11.66 -21.99
CA LEU A 563 0.36 -12.00 -21.16
C LEU A 563 1.65 -11.39 -21.69
N LEU A 564 1.98 -11.60 -22.96
CA LEU A 564 3.21 -11.10 -23.58
C LEU A 564 3.24 -9.57 -23.62
N ASP A 565 2.08 -8.94 -23.83
CA ASP A 565 1.94 -7.49 -23.79
C ASP A 565 2.26 -6.94 -22.39
N LEU A 566 1.72 -7.52 -21.34
CA LEU A 566 1.96 -7.00 -20.00
C LEU A 566 3.34 -7.39 -19.46
N TRP A 567 3.69 -8.68 -19.55
CA TRP A 567 4.96 -9.22 -19.07
C TRP A 567 6.18 -8.52 -19.67
N GLY A 568 6.14 -8.20 -20.96
CA GLY A 568 7.25 -7.54 -21.64
C GLY A 568 7.51 -6.12 -21.13
N VAL A 569 6.49 -5.44 -20.61
CA VAL A 569 6.64 -4.13 -19.97
C VAL A 569 7.05 -4.30 -18.52
N ASP A 570 6.46 -5.27 -17.81
CA ASP A 570 6.75 -5.50 -16.40
C ASP A 570 8.21 -5.85 -16.13
N LYS A 571 8.83 -6.65 -17.01
CA LYS A 571 10.26 -7.01 -16.89
C LYS A 571 11.21 -5.81 -17.00
N ARG A 572 10.74 -4.65 -17.47
CA ARG A 572 11.52 -3.39 -17.46
C ARG A 572 11.62 -2.80 -16.04
N TYR A 573 10.65 -3.09 -15.17
CA TYR A 573 10.54 -2.52 -13.82
C TYR A 573 10.86 -3.55 -12.73
N LEU A 574 10.54 -4.82 -12.97
CA LEU A 574 10.87 -5.97 -12.10
C LEU A 574 11.60 -7.05 -12.94
N GLY A 575 12.79 -6.68 -13.41
CA GLY A 575 13.70 -7.53 -14.18
C GLY A 575 14.71 -8.29 -13.32
N GLU A 576 15.61 -9.03 -13.97
CA GLU A 576 16.65 -9.84 -13.29
C GLU A 576 17.59 -9.01 -12.40
N ASN A 577 17.82 -7.75 -12.76
CA ASN A 577 18.64 -6.79 -12.02
C ASN A 577 18.06 -6.35 -10.67
N LYS A 578 16.80 -6.70 -10.36
CA LYS A 578 16.17 -6.42 -9.07
C LYS A 578 16.34 -7.56 -8.06
N PHE A 579 16.84 -8.70 -8.50
CA PHE A 579 17.06 -9.87 -7.64
C PHE A 579 18.52 -9.94 -7.21
N GLN A 580 18.73 -10.11 -5.91
CA GLN A 580 20.06 -10.23 -5.30
C GLN A 580 20.18 -11.57 -4.58
N ARG A 581 21.40 -12.10 -4.49
CA ARG A 581 21.67 -13.31 -3.69
C ARG A 581 21.62 -13.02 -2.20
N GLU A 582 22.09 -11.83 -1.81
CA GLU A 582 22.10 -11.40 -0.42
C GLU A 582 20.68 -11.41 0.14
N THR A 583 20.49 -12.23 1.17
CA THR A 583 19.23 -12.23 1.92
C THR A 583 19.20 -11.03 2.85
N ILE A 584 18.00 -10.60 3.25
CA ILE A 584 17.87 -9.49 4.20
C ILE A 584 18.61 -9.81 5.52
N ALA A 585 18.71 -11.10 5.91
CA ALA A 585 19.50 -11.52 7.07
C ALA A 585 21.02 -11.30 6.90
N GLU A 586 21.53 -11.33 5.66
CA GLU A 586 22.93 -11.00 5.34
C GLU A 586 23.15 -9.48 5.30
N GLU A 587 22.11 -8.65 5.12
CA GLU A 587 22.22 -7.18 5.28
C GLU A 587 22.40 -6.78 6.75
N PHE A 588 21.87 -7.57 7.70
CA PHE A 588 22.03 -7.35 9.14
C PHE A 588 23.25 -8.08 9.72
N GLN A 589 24.44 -7.82 9.17
CA GLN A 589 25.70 -8.22 9.81
C GLN A 589 26.23 -7.09 10.69
N PRO A 590 26.66 -7.37 11.94
CA PRO A 590 27.15 -6.35 12.85
C PRO A 590 28.46 -5.77 12.33
N THR A 591 28.48 -4.46 12.12
CA THR A 591 29.68 -3.70 11.75
C THR A 591 30.71 -3.73 12.88
N PRO A 592 31.98 -3.32 12.64
CA PRO A 592 32.95 -3.17 13.72
C PRO A 592 32.47 -2.23 14.84
N ALA A 593 31.65 -1.22 14.51
CA ALA A 593 31.04 -0.35 15.51
C ALA A 593 30.04 -1.11 16.39
N ASP A 594 29.14 -1.88 15.77
CA ASP A 594 28.14 -2.68 16.49
C ASP A 594 28.82 -3.70 17.41
N GLN A 595 29.86 -4.38 16.93
CA GLN A 595 30.63 -5.35 17.73
C GLN A 595 31.30 -4.73 18.97
N LEU A 596 31.70 -3.46 18.90
CA LEU A 596 32.25 -2.74 20.04
C LEU A 596 31.15 -2.34 21.04
N ILE A 597 30.01 -1.86 20.54
CA ILE A 597 28.88 -1.43 21.36
C ILE A 597 28.21 -2.61 22.05
N LEU A 598 28.07 -3.76 21.37
CA LEU A 598 27.48 -4.99 21.91
C LEU A 598 28.24 -5.59 23.11
N ARG A 599 29.44 -5.06 23.43
CA ARG A 599 30.17 -5.42 24.67
C ARG A 599 29.58 -4.75 25.92
N ASP A 600 28.79 -3.69 25.75
CA ASP A 600 28.02 -3.08 26.83
C ASP A 600 26.85 -4.00 27.19
N THR A 601 26.86 -4.47 28.45
CA THR A 601 25.88 -5.44 28.97
C THR A 601 24.79 -4.78 29.83
N ASP A 602 24.77 -3.45 29.91
CA ASP A 602 23.70 -2.73 30.60
C ASP A 602 22.34 -3.05 29.97
N LEU A 603 21.29 -3.11 30.80
CA LEU A 603 19.93 -3.44 30.38
C LEU A 603 19.39 -2.50 29.29
N SER A 604 19.81 -1.24 29.30
CA SER A 604 19.40 -0.25 28.32
C SER A 604 20.40 0.90 28.20
N TYR A 605 20.73 1.22 26.95
CA TYR A 605 21.51 2.37 26.48
C TYR A 605 20.99 2.74 25.09
N ARG A 606 21.24 3.97 24.62
CA ARG A 606 20.87 4.37 23.26
C ARG A 606 22.05 4.72 22.37
N VAL A 607 21.85 4.53 21.07
CA VAL A 607 22.84 4.74 20.01
C VAL A 607 22.31 5.76 18.99
N LEU A 608 23.20 6.61 18.47
CA LEU A 608 22.94 7.49 17.33
C LEU A 608 23.93 7.17 16.22
N ASN A 609 23.43 6.82 15.04
CA ASN A 609 24.26 6.73 13.84
C ASN A 609 24.29 8.08 13.13
N VAL A 610 25.41 8.81 13.19
CA VAL A 610 25.45 10.19 12.66
C VAL A 610 25.52 10.26 11.14
N GLN A 611 25.82 9.16 10.44
CA GLN A 611 25.90 9.15 8.99
C GLN A 611 24.52 9.32 8.33
N ASN A 612 23.50 8.64 8.86
CA ASN A 612 22.14 8.67 8.31
C ASN A 612 21.07 8.43 9.39
N PRO A 613 21.03 9.24 10.46
CA PRO A 613 20.33 8.91 11.71
C PRO A 613 18.83 8.66 11.56
N PHE A 614 18.17 9.30 10.58
CA PHE A 614 16.71 9.30 10.47
C PHE A 614 16.20 8.69 9.15
N ASN A 615 17.07 8.01 8.39
CA ASN A 615 16.68 7.30 7.16
C ASN A 615 17.26 5.88 7.09
N GLU A 616 17.44 5.22 8.23
CA GLU A 616 17.89 3.83 8.34
C GLU A 616 17.30 3.14 9.57
N ALA A 617 17.23 1.81 9.57
CA ALA A 617 16.76 0.99 10.69
C ALA A 617 17.74 -0.14 11.04
N GLN A 618 18.92 -0.17 10.43
CA GLN A 618 19.99 -1.13 10.72
C GLN A 618 20.50 -0.98 12.15
N THR A 619 20.70 0.26 12.63
CA THR A 619 21.06 0.51 14.03
C THR A 619 20.00 -0.04 14.98
N SER A 620 18.72 0.02 14.59
CA SER A 620 17.59 -0.41 15.41
C SER A 620 17.47 -1.94 15.52
N TYR A 621 18.12 -2.67 14.61
CA TYR A 621 18.20 -4.13 14.65
C TYR A 621 19.08 -4.61 15.81
N PHE A 622 20.23 -3.97 16.01
CA PHE A 622 21.22 -4.34 17.02
C PHE A 622 21.10 -3.57 18.33
N HIS A 623 20.62 -2.32 18.26
CA HIS A 623 20.69 -1.37 19.36
C HIS A 623 19.38 -0.58 19.51
N LYS A 624 19.19 0.03 20.68
CA LYS A 624 18.11 1.01 20.87
C LYS A 624 18.54 2.33 20.25
N SER A 625 18.00 2.66 19.08
CA SER A 625 18.36 3.86 18.34
C SER A 625 17.54 5.07 18.80
N ILE A 626 18.20 6.22 18.98
CA ILE A 626 17.48 7.51 19.01
C ILE A 626 17.06 7.96 17.60
N GLY A 627 17.60 7.32 16.58
CA GLY A 627 17.25 7.46 15.17
C GLY A 627 16.21 6.43 14.71
N GLY A 628 16.18 6.15 13.41
CA GLY A 628 15.29 5.15 12.82
C GLY A 628 14.61 5.60 11.52
N TYR A 629 13.93 4.66 10.85
CA TYR A 629 13.07 4.93 9.69
C TYR A 629 11.65 4.42 9.93
N HIS A 630 10.69 5.34 10.10
CA HIS A 630 9.26 5.00 10.18
C HIS A 630 8.36 6.17 9.79
N GLY A 631 7.45 5.95 8.84
CA GLY A 631 6.55 6.98 8.28
C GLY A 631 5.37 7.38 9.18
N ALA A 632 5.30 6.84 10.40
CA ALA A 632 4.33 7.23 11.43
C ALA A 632 5.02 7.34 12.80
N LYS A 633 6.24 7.88 12.86
CA LYS A 633 6.90 8.19 14.15
C LYS A 633 6.10 9.24 14.94
N LEU A 634 6.31 9.36 16.25
CA LEU A 634 5.63 10.33 17.10
C LEU A 634 5.93 11.77 16.66
N ARG A 635 4.89 12.63 16.58
CA ARG A 635 5.01 14.04 16.18
C ARG A 635 5.97 14.81 17.06
N ARG A 636 5.86 14.66 18.38
CA ARG A 636 6.75 15.33 19.35
C ARG A 636 8.21 14.94 19.17
N TYR A 637 8.46 13.68 18.83
CA TYR A 637 9.82 13.23 18.54
C TYR A 637 10.34 13.79 17.22
N GLN A 638 9.49 13.92 16.19
CA GLN A 638 9.84 14.65 14.97
C GLN A 638 10.15 16.12 15.26
N ASP A 639 9.37 16.80 16.09
CA ASP A 639 9.64 18.19 16.48
C ASP A 639 11.00 18.30 17.23
N LEU A 640 11.32 17.33 18.10
CA LEU A 640 12.61 17.24 18.78
C LEU A 640 13.79 17.00 17.80
N ILE A 641 13.59 16.16 16.78
CA ILE A 641 14.56 15.94 15.71
C ILE A 641 14.86 17.24 14.97
N GLU A 642 13.83 17.95 14.54
CA GLU A 642 13.95 19.16 13.71
C GLU A 642 14.57 20.34 14.47
N ARG A 643 14.30 20.46 15.77
CA ARG A 643 14.66 21.65 16.56
C ARG A 643 15.87 21.47 17.46
N GLN A 644 16.14 20.25 17.90
CA GLN A 644 17.19 19.99 18.90
C GLN A 644 18.24 19.00 18.39
N ILE A 645 17.83 17.80 17.95
CA ILE A 645 18.80 16.74 17.60
C ILE A 645 19.57 17.09 16.32
N SER A 646 18.88 17.57 15.27
CA SER A 646 19.52 17.99 14.01
C SER A 646 20.44 19.21 14.19
N ASN A 647 20.24 19.99 15.26
CA ASN A 647 21.09 21.11 15.65
C ASN A 647 22.22 20.69 16.60
N ASN A 648 22.43 19.38 16.79
CA ASN A 648 23.46 18.80 17.63
C ASN A 648 23.40 19.28 19.10
N ASN A 649 22.19 19.44 19.66
CA ASN A 649 22.03 19.79 21.07
C ASN A 649 22.47 18.61 21.96
N GLN A 650 23.68 18.73 22.53
CA GLN A 650 24.28 17.71 23.37
C GLN A 650 23.47 17.42 24.64
N GLN A 651 22.80 18.41 25.24
CA GLN A 651 21.98 18.19 26.44
C GLN A 651 20.77 17.31 26.13
N VAL A 652 20.15 17.49 24.96
CA VAL A 652 19.07 16.62 24.49
C VAL A 652 19.57 15.20 24.20
N LEU A 653 20.77 15.04 23.62
CA LEU A 653 21.37 13.71 23.46
C LEU A 653 21.62 13.02 24.81
N ASN A 654 22.07 13.79 25.81
CA ASN A 654 22.36 13.32 27.16
C ASN A 654 21.09 12.84 27.89
N MET A 655 20.01 13.61 27.85
CA MET A 655 18.73 13.25 28.49
C MET A 655 18.03 12.06 27.81
N LEU A 656 18.30 11.83 26.52
CA LEU A 656 17.85 10.63 25.79
C LEU A 656 18.73 9.40 26.06
N ASN A 657 19.66 9.44 27.02
CA ASN A 657 20.57 8.34 27.34
C ASN A 657 21.37 7.85 26.11
N THR A 658 21.73 8.78 25.21
CA THR A 658 22.55 8.48 24.03
C THR A 658 23.97 8.24 24.48
N ARG A 659 24.38 6.98 24.58
CA ARG A 659 25.68 6.57 25.12
C ARG A 659 26.74 6.41 24.04
N TYR A 660 26.34 6.02 22.83
CA TYR A 660 27.25 5.75 21.72
C TYR A 660 26.82 6.49 20.45
N LEU A 661 27.82 7.00 19.74
CA LEU A 661 27.71 7.63 18.43
C LEU A 661 28.49 6.76 17.44
N ILE A 662 27.83 6.26 16.41
CA ILE A 662 28.50 5.60 15.28
C ILE A 662 28.92 6.70 14.31
N THR A 663 30.22 6.93 14.20
CA THR A 663 30.80 8.11 13.52
C THR A 663 30.95 7.94 12.02
N GLY A 664 31.09 6.69 11.56
CA GLY A 664 31.47 6.39 10.19
C GLY A 664 32.95 6.44 9.87
N ASP A 665 33.80 6.90 10.80
CA ASP A 665 35.26 6.90 10.62
C ASP A 665 35.81 5.50 10.91
N PRO A 666 36.44 4.81 9.95
CA PRO A 666 37.03 3.49 10.18
C PRO A 666 38.08 3.46 11.31
N LYS A 667 38.73 4.59 11.60
CA LYS A 667 39.75 4.70 12.67
C LYS A 667 39.13 4.92 14.05
N GLN A 668 37.97 5.57 14.10
CA GLN A 668 37.23 5.81 15.34
C GLN A 668 35.74 5.49 15.13
N PRO A 669 35.38 4.22 14.89
CA PRO A 669 34.04 3.85 14.44
C PRO A 669 32.95 4.12 15.48
N VAL A 670 33.33 4.22 16.76
CA VAL A 670 32.44 4.52 17.89
C VAL A 670 33.01 5.66 18.71
N GLN A 671 32.19 6.65 19.00
CA GLN A 671 32.45 7.69 19.99
C GLN A 671 31.50 7.51 21.18
N ARG A 672 32.06 7.40 22.39
CA ARG A 672 31.27 7.34 23.63
C ARG A 672 30.87 8.75 24.05
N ASN A 673 29.60 8.94 24.38
CA ASN A 673 29.11 10.17 25.02
C ASN A 673 29.23 10.03 26.55
N PRO A 674 30.17 10.74 27.20
CA PRO A 674 30.33 10.67 28.65
C PRO A 674 29.21 11.38 29.42
N GLY A 675 28.40 12.21 28.75
CA GLY A 675 27.32 12.99 29.36
C GLY A 675 25.96 12.28 29.43
N ALA A 676 25.84 11.03 28.97
CA ALA A 676 24.58 10.28 29.03
C ALA A 676 24.08 10.15 30.47
N LEU A 677 22.84 10.61 30.74
CA LEU A 677 22.29 10.69 32.10
C LEU A 677 21.75 9.36 32.64
N GLY A 678 21.77 8.29 31.84
CA GLY A 678 21.22 6.99 32.20
C GLY A 678 19.71 6.90 31.97
N ASN A 679 19.11 5.82 32.49
CA ASN A 679 17.70 5.50 32.22
C ASN A 679 16.71 6.31 33.05
N ALA A 680 17.14 6.84 34.21
CA ALA A 680 16.37 7.74 35.05
C ALA A 680 17.31 8.48 36.02
N TRP A 681 16.93 9.67 36.47
CA TRP A 681 17.66 10.46 37.45
C TRP A 681 16.74 11.39 38.24
N PHE A 682 17.16 11.81 39.43
CA PHE A 682 16.47 12.85 40.20
C PHE A 682 16.88 14.24 39.72
N VAL A 683 15.95 15.19 39.72
CA VAL A 683 16.20 16.60 39.42
C VAL A 683 16.00 17.47 40.65
N SER A 684 16.88 18.45 40.85
CA SER A 684 16.82 19.39 41.96
C SER A 684 15.89 20.57 41.71
N SER A 685 15.45 20.78 40.46
CA SER A 685 14.55 21.87 40.10
C SER A 685 13.58 21.46 39.00
N VAL A 686 12.29 21.75 39.21
CA VAL A 686 11.27 21.70 38.16
C VAL A 686 10.85 23.13 37.85
N LYS A 687 10.95 23.52 36.59
CA LYS A 687 10.54 24.83 36.06
C LYS A 687 9.23 24.68 35.29
N THR A 688 8.35 25.67 35.38
CA THR A 688 7.09 25.69 34.63
C THR A 688 7.16 26.71 33.50
N VAL A 689 6.63 26.33 32.35
CA VAL A 689 6.38 27.21 31.20
C VAL A 689 4.89 27.17 30.83
N ASN A 690 4.44 28.09 29.99
CA ASN A 690 3.00 28.28 29.72
C ASN A 690 2.56 27.78 28.33
N SER A 691 3.49 27.23 27.54
CA SER A 691 3.17 26.67 26.23
C SER A 691 4.17 25.60 25.78
N PRO A 692 3.78 24.73 24.83
CA PRO A 692 4.69 23.76 24.21
C PRO A 692 5.89 24.42 23.50
N ASP A 693 5.70 25.61 22.91
CA ASP A 693 6.77 26.38 22.27
C ASP A 693 7.81 26.85 23.29
N GLU A 694 7.37 27.35 24.45
CA GLU A 694 8.27 27.71 25.56
C GLU A 694 9.01 26.47 26.12
N GLU A 695 8.32 25.32 26.23
CA GLU A 695 8.92 24.06 26.68
C GLU A 695 10.03 23.60 25.73
N MET A 696 9.77 23.62 24.42
CA MET A 696 10.76 23.28 23.39
C MET A 696 11.94 24.26 23.37
N ALA A 697 11.69 25.56 23.53
CA ALA A 697 12.74 26.57 23.57
C ALA A 697 13.64 26.42 24.81
N ALA A 698 13.07 26.05 25.96
CA ALA A 698 13.82 25.87 27.19
C ALA A 698 14.90 24.77 27.08
N LEU A 699 14.69 23.75 26.24
CA LEU A 699 15.66 22.67 26.00
C LEU A 699 17.02 23.15 25.46
N SER A 700 17.08 24.33 24.85
CA SER A 700 18.33 24.90 24.33
C SER A 700 19.25 25.44 25.43
N THR A 701 18.71 25.71 26.62
CA THR A 701 19.46 26.21 27.78
C THR A 701 19.34 25.31 29.01
N LEU A 702 18.51 24.27 28.94
CA LEU A 702 18.23 23.36 30.05
C LEU A 702 19.50 22.59 30.45
N SER A 703 19.70 22.43 31.76
CA SER A 703 20.66 21.46 32.31
C SER A 703 19.90 20.22 32.80
N PRO A 704 19.63 19.23 31.93
CA PRO A 704 18.70 18.14 32.23
C PRO A 704 19.13 17.27 33.41
N ALA A 705 20.43 17.24 33.74
CA ALA A 705 20.95 16.50 34.90
C ALA A 705 20.38 16.98 36.24
N THR A 706 19.95 18.25 36.31
CA THR A 706 19.51 18.89 37.57
C THR A 706 18.17 19.60 37.43
N GLU A 707 17.76 19.92 36.21
CA GLU A 707 16.55 20.70 35.93
C GLU A 707 15.62 19.94 34.98
N ALA A 708 14.32 20.05 35.20
CA ALA A 708 13.29 19.62 34.27
C ALA A 708 12.31 20.76 34.00
N VAL A 709 11.74 20.80 32.80
CA VAL A 709 10.74 21.80 32.41
C VAL A 709 9.40 21.12 32.15
N VAL A 710 8.31 21.71 32.63
CA VAL A 710 6.94 21.22 32.42
C VAL A 710 6.04 22.33 31.88
N ASP A 711 5.24 21.99 30.87
CA ASP A 711 4.17 22.85 30.36
C ASP A 711 2.95 22.84 31.30
N ALA A 712 2.79 23.93 32.05
CA ALA A 712 1.69 24.13 33.00
C ALA A 712 0.32 24.24 32.33
N SER A 713 0.26 24.58 31.03
CA SER A 713 -1.01 24.59 30.29
C SER A 713 -1.59 23.18 30.08
N LYS A 714 -0.71 22.16 30.07
CA LYS A 714 -1.08 20.73 29.95
C LYS A 714 -1.12 20.03 31.30
N PHE A 715 -0.22 20.41 32.22
CA PHE A 715 -0.08 19.80 33.54
C PHE A 715 -0.20 20.85 34.65
N PRO A 716 -1.37 21.49 34.83
CA PRO A 716 -1.55 22.60 35.78
C PRO A 716 -1.37 22.20 37.25
N GLN A 717 -1.37 20.90 37.55
CA GLN A 717 -1.10 20.37 38.88
C GLN A 717 0.40 20.38 39.23
N GLN A 718 1.28 20.46 38.23
CA GLN A 718 2.73 20.54 38.43
C GLN A 718 3.15 21.99 38.59
N LYS A 719 3.85 22.30 39.68
CA LYS A 719 4.31 23.65 40.00
C LYS A 719 5.82 23.71 40.00
N ALA A 720 6.36 24.91 39.78
CA ALA A 720 7.80 25.13 39.93
C ALA A 720 8.20 24.84 41.39
N ALA A 721 9.25 24.05 41.56
CA ALA A 721 9.69 23.58 42.87
C ALA A 721 11.18 23.21 42.84
N SER A 722 11.81 23.23 44.02
CA SER A 722 13.18 22.75 44.21
C SER A 722 13.20 21.58 45.19
N TYR A 723 14.09 20.63 44.95
CA TYR A 723 14.19 19.37 45.66
C TYR A 723 15.63 19.12 46.11
N ASP A 724 15.82 18.57 47.30
CA ASP A 724 17.12 18.08 47.74
C ASP A 724 17.31 16.63 47.26
N ILE A 725 18.18 16.46 46.28
CA ILE A 725 18.48 15.16 45.65
C ILE A 725 19.69 14.47 46.27
N THR A 726 20.31 15.07 47.29
CA THR A 726 21.57 14.58 47.88
C THR A 726 21.38 13.18 48.46
N GLY A 727 22.17 12.22 47.99
CA GLY A 727 22.09 10.82 48.41
C GLY A 727 20.96 10.02 47.77
N SER A 728 20.08 10.65 46.98
CA SER A 728 19.04 9.94 46.24
C SER A 728 19.62 9.23 45.00
N THR A 729 19.21 7.99 44.76
CA THR A 729 19.68 7.18 43.63
C THR A 729 18.53 6.43 42.96
N ILE A 730 18.64 6.22 41.65
CA ILE A 730 17.70 5.37 40.91
C ILE A 730 18.45 4.58 39.84
N ALA A 731 18.07 3.32 39.66
CA ALA A 731 18.63 2.46 38.63
C ALA A 731 17.54 1.59 37.99
N LEU A 732 17.68 1.35 36.68
CA LEU A 732 16.87 0.37 35.96
C LEU A 732 17.25 -1.03 36.45
N ALA A 733 16.30 -1.74 37.02
CA ALA A 733 16.45 -3.08 37.57
C ALA A 733 15.88 -4.17 36.66
N GLY A 734 15.01 -3.82 35.71
CA GLY A 734 14.45 -4.74 34.73
C GLY A 734 13.94 -4.00 33.50
N TYR A 735 14.12 -4.63 32.34
CA TYR A 735 13.73 -4.10 31.04
C TYR A 735 12.99 -5.16 30.23
N SER A 736 11.79 -4.81 29.79
CA SER A 736 11.15 -5.34 28.59
C SER A 736 10.54 -4.19 27.80
N PRO A 737 10.19 -4.38 26.51
CA PRO A 737 9.61 -3.31 25.72
C PRO A 737 8.30 -2.75 26.30
N ASP A 738 7.51 -3.59 26.98
CA ASP A 738 6.21 -3.26 27.59
C ASP A 738 6.26 -3.02 29.11
N GLU A 739 7.38 -3.30 29.79
CA GLU A 739 7.52 -3.12 31.23
C GLU A 739 8.93 -2.64 31.62
N LEU A 740 9.00 -1.56 32.41
CA LEU A 740 10.25 -1.01 32.93
C LEU A 740 10.19 -1.00 34.46
N LYS A 741 11.21 -1.55 35.11
CA LYS A 741 11.28 -1.64 36.56
C LYS A 741 12.52 -0.93 37.08
N TYR A 742 12.34 -0.02 38.02
CA TYR A 742 13.39 0.76 38.63
C TYR A 742 13.42 0.53 40.14
N ARG A 743 14.61 0.62 40.72
CA ARG A 743 14.80 0.73 42.17
C ARG A 743 15.26 2.14 42.49
N ALA A 744 14.50 2.83 43.31
CA ALA A 744 14.80 4.18 43.77
C ALA A 744 15.04 4.15 45.28
N ASN A 745 16.06 4.88 45.72
CA ASN A 745 16.25 5.30 47.10
C ASN A 745 16.19 6.82 47.09
N ALA A 746 15.11 7.37 47.63
CA ALA A 746 14.87 8.80 47.74
C ALA A 746 15.12 9.21 49.18
N THR A 747 16.10 10.08 49.43
CA THR A 747 16.37 10.63 50.76
C THR A 747 15.31 11.65 51.18
N HIS A 748 14.72 12.35 50.20
CA HIS A 748 13.63 13.30 50.36
C HIS A 748 12.58 13.07 49.26
N ASP A 749 11.40 13.67 49.44
CA ASP A 749 10.43 13.78 48.35
C ASP A 749 11.09 14.51 47.16
N GLY A 750 10.95 13.95 45.96
CA GLY A 750 11.66 14.44 44.79
C GLY A 750 10.95 14.12 43.47
N VAL A 751 11.47 14.70 42.39
CA VAL A 751 11.02 14.37 41.03
C VAL A 751 12.09 13.55 40.32
N VAL A 752 11.65 12.44 39.75
CA VAL A 752 12.47 11.58 38.90
C VAL A 752 12.07 11.80 37.45
N VAL A 753 13.05 12.09 36.59
CA VAL A 753 12.90 12.09 35.14
C VAL A 753 13.35 10.73 34.62
N PHE A 754 12.54 10.14 33.74
CA PHE A 754 12.83 8.89 33.06
C PHE A 754 13.20 9.23 31.62
N SER A 755 14.29 8.64 31.13
CA SER A 755 14.73 8.78 29.75
C SER A 755 13.81 7.98 28.81
N GLU A 756 12.49 8.18 28.88
CA GLU A 756 11.51 7.34 28.24
C GLU A 756 10.39 8.20 27.66
N ILE A 757 9.99 7.93 26.42
CA ILE A 757 9.09 8.82 25.68
C ILE A 757 7.69 8.79 26.29
N TYR A 758 7.16 9.97 26.58
CA TYR A 758 5.81 10.17 27.13
C TYR A 758 4.75 9.83 26.08
N TYR A 759 3.84 8.92 26.45
CA TYR A 759 2.67 8.57 25.64
C TYR A 759 1.48 8.35 26.57
N ALA A 760 0.49 9.24 26.48
CA ALA A 760 -0.60 9.33 27.46
C ALA A 760 -1.52 8.10 27.46
N ASP A 761 -1.77 7.52 26.28
CA ASP A 761 -2.79 6.47 26.10
C ASP A 761 -2.18 5.05 26.17
N GLY A 762 -1.42 4.73 27.23
CA GLY A 762 -1.02 3.34 27.45
C GLY A 762 -0.07 3.07 28.61
N TRP A 763 0.88 3.98 28.91
CA TRP A 763 1.78 3.79 30.03
C TRP A 763 1.06 4.03 31.36
N GLN A 764 1.18 3.08 32.29
CA GLN A 764 0.72 3.19 33.66
C GLN A 764 1.92 3.11 34.59
N ALA A 765 1.95 3.94 35.63
CA ALA A 765 3.04 4.01 36.58
C ALA A 765 2.60 3.51 37.96
N PHE A 766 3.51 2.83 38.65
CA PHE A 766 3.27 2.27 39.98
C PHE A 766 4.45 2.56 40.90
N ILE A 767 4.17 2.89 42.16
CA ILE A 767 5.16 2.93 43.25
C ILE A 767 4.74 1.88 44.26
N ASP A 768 5.61 0.89 44.49
CA ASP A 768 5.37 -0.25 45.38
C ASP A 768 4.04 -0.96 45.10
N GLY A 769 3.73 -1.13 43.81
CA GLY A 769 2.50 -1.76 43.31
C GLY A 769 1.25 -0.90 43.36
N LYS A 770 1.32 0.34 43.89
CA LYS A 770 0.18 1.27 43.91
C LYS A 770 0.21 2.18 42.67
N PRO A 771 -0.91 2.34 41.94
CA PRO A 771 -0.96 3.18 40.76
C PRO A 771 -0.75 4.66 41.14
N VAL A 772 0.11 5.35 40.38
CA VAL A 772 0.38 6.78 40.54
C VAL A 772 0.32 7.50 39.20
N PRO A 773 -0.10 8.78 39.17
CA PRO A 773 -0.03 9.57 37.94
C PRO A 773 1.42 9.91 37.61
N HIS A 774 1.77 9.85 36.32
CA HIS A 774 3.01 10.39 35.77
C HIS A 774 2.69 11.55 34.83
N PHE A 775 3.68 12.39 34.54
CA PHE A 775 3.50 13.58 33.71
C PHE A 775 4.64 13.73 32.71
N ARG A 776 4.49 14.66 31.77
CA ARG A 776 5.50 14.97 30.76
C ARG A 776 6.44 16.06 31.26
N VAL A 777 7.72 15.89 30.99
CA VAL A 777 8.74 16.93 31.12
C VAL A 777 9.62 16.98 29.89
N ASP A 778 10.32 18.10 29.73
CA ASP A 778 11.32 18.31 28.68
C ASP A 778 10.76 18.01 27.29
N TYR A 779 9.48 18.39 27.09
CA TYR A 779 8.67 18.19 25.88
C TYR A 779 8.34 16.74 25.50
N VAL A 780 9.17 15.78 25.91
CA VAL A 780 9.14 14.41 25.37
C VAL A 780 9.26 13.31 26.43
N LEU A 781 9.85 13.58 27.60
CA LEU A 781 10.17 12.57 28.61
C LEU A 781 9.05 12.39 29.64
N ARG A 782 9.08 11.28 30.38
CA ARG A 782 8.19 11.00 31.51
C ARG A 782 8.82 11.44 32.82
N ALA A 783 8.02 11.87 33.78
CA ALA A 783 8.44 12.15 35.15
C ALA A 783 7.43 11.65 36.20
N LEU A 784 7.93 11.38 37.40
CA LEU A 784 7.15 11.00 38.59
C LEU A 784 7.59 11.81 39.81
N GLN A 785 6.63 12.15 40.66
CA GLN A 785 6.92 12.54 42.04
C GLN A 785 7.12 11.25 42.86
N VAL A 786 8.26 11.15 43.54
CA VAL A 786 8.66 9.98 44.33
C VAL A 786 8.81 10.43 45.78
N PRO A 787 8.07 9.84 46.73
CA PRO A 787 8.20 10.17 48.14
C PRO A 787 9.55 9.67 48.71
N ALA A 788 9.96 10.21 49.84
CA ALA A 788 11.14 9.74 50.57
C ALA A 788 10.99 8.26 50.97
N GLY A 789 12.04 7.48 50.73
CA GLY A 789 12.09 6.05 51.05
C GLY A 789 12.73 5.20 49.95
N ASN A 790 12.74 3.88 50.20
CA ASN A 790 13.13 2.89 49.20
C ASN A 790 11.88 2.44 48.46
N HIS A 791 11.88 2.61 47.14
CA HIS A 791 10.73 2.35 46.29
C HIS A 791 11.09 1.46 45.10
N THR A 792 10.15 0.58 44.75
CA THR A 792 10.12 -0.06 43.43
C THR A 792 9.17 0.72 42.55
N ILE A 793 9.68 1.25 41.44
CA ILE A 793 8.89 1.98 40.45
C ILE A 793 8.71 1.10 39.23
N GLU A 794 7.48 0.92 38.77
CA GLU A 794 7.16 0.10 37.60
C GLU A 794 6.35 0.92 36.60
N PHE A 795 6.75 0.86 35.33
CA PHE A 795 5.94 1.32 34.21
C PHE A 795 5.47 0.12 33.42
N ARG A 796 4.16 0.05 33.12
CA ARG A 796 3.56 -1.00 32.28
C ARG A 796 2.80 -0.37 31.13
N PHE A 797 3.01 -0.86 29.91
CA PHE A 797 2.30 -0.40 28.74
C PHE A 797 1.06 -1.28 28.48
N GLU A 798 -0.09 -0.81 28.95
CA GLU A 798 -1.36 -1.54 28.94
C GLU A 798 -2.47 -0.68 28.29
N PRO A 799 -2.41 -0.48 26.95
CA PRO A 799 -3.35 0.36 26.24
C PRO A 799 -4.75 -0.27 26.18
N LYS A 800 -5.76 0.49 26.64
CA LYS A 800 -7.18 0.07 26.59
C LYS A 800 -7.65 -0.18 25.15
N SER A 801 -7.11 0.56 24.19
CA SER A 801 -7.44 0.42 22.77
C SER A 801 -7.11 -0.96 22.21
N TYR A 802 -5.99 -1.56 22.62
CA TYR A 802 -5.63 -2.92 22.26
C TYR A 802 -6.59 -3.95 22.85
N ALA A 803 -6.89 -3.86 24.15
CA ALA A 803 -7.75 -4.83 24.85
C ALA A 803 -9.19 -4.83 24.32
N VAL A 804 -9.80 -3.64 24.21
CA VAL A 804 -11.15 -3.48 23.62
C VAL A 804 -11.13 -3.88 22.15
N GLY A 805 -10.10 -3.44 21.43
CA GLY A 805 -9.88 -3.75 20.03
C GLY A 805 -9.90 -5.24 19.73
N ASN A 806 -9.08 -6.00 20.46
CA ASN A 806 -8.96 -7.45 20.32
C ASN A 806 -10.27 -8.18 20.67
N THR A 807 -11.01 -7.70 21.68
CA THR A 807 -12.29 -8.28 22.08
C THR A 807 -13.35 -8.12 20.98
N VAL A 808 -13.49 -6.91 20.41
CA VAL A 808 -14.44 -6.65 19.32
C VAL A 808 -14.05 -7.43 18.07
N SER A 809 -12.76 -7.50 17.76
CA SER A 809 -12.23 -8.36 16.68
C SER A 809 -12.64 -9.81 16.88
N LEU A 810 -12.42 -10.39 18.06
CA LEU A 810 -12.78 -11.79 18.35
C LEU A 810 -14.28 -12.07 18.22
N VAL A 811 -15.13 -11.21 18.78
CA VAL A 811 -16.59 -11.38 18.68
C VAL A 811 -17.05 -11.30 17.23
N SER A 812 -16.55 -10.31 16.47
CA SER A 812 -16.88 -10.14 15.06
C SER A 812 -16.40 -11.32 14.21
N SER A 813 -15.22 -11.85 14.52
CA SER A 813 -14.64 -13.05 13.93
C SER A 813 -15.55 -14.27 14.10
N ILE A 814 -15.99 -14.53 15.33
CA ILE A 814 -16.91 -15.65 15.63
C ILE A 814 -18.23 -15.46 14.88
N VAL A 815 -18.82 -14.27 14.95
CA VAL A 815 -20.11 -13.98 14.28
C VAL A 815 -20.00 -14.14 12.77
N LEU A 816 -18.91 -13.66 12.16
CA LEU A 816 -18.68 -13.81 10.73
C LEU A 816 -18.54 -15.29 10.35
N LEU A 817 -17.73 -16.07 11.08
CA LEU A 817 -17.57 -17.51 10.81
C LEU A 817 -18.90 -18.26 10.92
N LEU A 818 -19.71 -17.97 11.94
CA LEU A 818 -21.05 -18.54 12.08
C LEU A 818 -21.98 -18.14 10.92
N ALA A 819 -21.91 -16.88 10.47
CA ALA A 819 -22.68 -16.42 9.32
C ALA A 819 -22.27 -17.12 8.01
N LEU A 820 -20.98 -17.40 7.82
CA LEU A 820 -20.47 -18.15 6.67
C LEU A 820 -20.93 -19.60 6.69
N ILE A 821 -20.85 -20.27 7.84
CA ILE A 821 -21.36 -21.64 8.02
C ILE A 821 -22.87 -21.67 7.74
N GLY A 822 -23.61 -20.73 8.32
CA GLY A 822 -25.06 -20.60 8.11
C GLY A 822 -25.42 -20.40 6.63
N ALA A 823 -24.71 -19.50 5.93
CA ALA A 823 -24.90 -19.29 4.49
C ALA A 823 -24.57 -20.53 3.67
N GLY A 824 -23.47 -21.24 3.99
CA GLY A 824 -23.07 -22.47 3.32
C GLY A 824 -24.11 -23.59 3.48
N VAL A 825 -24.57 -23.83 4.72
CA VAL A 825 -25.63 -24.82 5.01
C VAL A 825 -26.94 -24.47 4.32
N TYR A 826 -27.33 -23.18 4.32
CA TYR A 826 -28.54 -22.72 3.64
C TYR A 826 -28.49 -22.97 2.12
N VAL A 827 -27.35 -22.66 1.48
CA VAL A 827 -27.15 -22.91 0.05
C VAL A 827 -27.13 -24.40 -0.27
N ALA A 828 -26.48 -25.22 0.55
CA ALA A 828 -26.41 -26.67 0.34
C ALA A 828 -27.77 -27.38 0.50
N ARG A 829 -28.65 -26.87 1.37
CA ARG A 829 -29.98 -27.45 1.63
C ARG A 829 -31.04 -27.05 0.61
N ARG A 830 -30.87 -25.92 -0.09
CA ARG A 830 -31.78 -25.56 -1.18
C ARG A 830 -31.47 -26.40 -2.42
N LYS A 831 -32.50 -27.02 -2.99
CA LYS A 831 -32.45 -27.45 -4.41
C LYS A 831 -32.09 -26.21 -5.25
N PRO A 832 -31.34 -26.35 -6.35
CA PRO A 832 -31.06 -25.22 -7.23
C PRO A 832 -32.39 -24.68 -7.78
N ASP A 833 -32.99 -23.73 -7.07
CA ASP A 833 -34.14 -22.99 -7.53
C ASP A 833 -33.74 -22.36 -8.86
N ALA A 834 -34.60 -22.50 -9.87
CA ALA A 834 -34.48 -21.78 -11.13
C ALA A 834 -34.14 -20.31 -10.79
N ALA A 835 -33.03 -19.82 -11.34
CA ALA A 835 -32.54 -18.48 -11.10
C ALA A 835 -33.71 -17.48 -11.04
N ASP A 836 -33.78 -16.69 -9.98
CA ASP A 836 -34.81 -15.66 -9.80
C ASP A 836 -34.98 -14.93 -11.14
N PRO A 837 -36.13 -15.06 -11.83
CA PRO A 837 -36.27 -14.63 -13.22
C PRO A 837 -36.01 -13.13 -13.39
N ALA A 838 -36.12 -12.34 -12.32
CA ALA A 838 -35.77 -10.93 -12.26
C ALA A 838 -34.26 -10.64 -12.43
N TYR A 839 -33.39 -11.64 -12.24
CA TYR A 839 -31.93 -11.52 -12.31
C TYR A 839 -31.28 -12.50 -13.32
N ALA A 840 -32.10 -13.20 -14.12
CA ALA A 840 -31.66 -14.08 -15.20
C ALA A 840 -31.21 -13.34 -16.47
N ALA A 841 -31.03 -12.01 -16.42
CA ALA A 841 -30.44 -11.27 -17.52
C ALA A 841 -29.00 -11.77 -17.74
N PRO A 842 -28.63 -12.21 -18.95
CA PRO A 842 -27.27 -12.65 -19.20
C PRO A 842 -26.33 -11.45 -19.02
N LEU A 843 -25.36 -11.61 -18.12
CA LEU A 843 -24.24 -10.67 -17.91
C LEU A 843 -23.36 -10.51 -19.17
N VAL A 844 -23.57 -11.38 -20.18
CA VAL A 844 -22.84 -11.49 -21.44
C VAL A 844 -23.81 -11.54 -22.62
#